data_AF-A0A449AUP4-F1
#
_entry.id   AF-A0A449AUP4-F1
#
_cell.length_a   1.000
_cell.length_b   1.000
_cell.length_c   1.000
_cell.angle_alpha   90.00
_cell.angle_beta   90.00
_cell.angle_gamma   90.00
#
_symmetry.space_group_name_H-M   'P 1'
#
loop_
_entity.id
_entity.type
_entity.pdbx_description
1 polymer ?
#
loop_
_entity_poly.entity_id
_entity_poly.type
_entity_poly.pdbx_seq_one_letter_code
_entity_poly.pdbx_strand_id
1 'polypeptide(L)'
;MKKQIRKIILPSLCTAALTFPIVLSSSCEDQTLKDKVKEYENQIETQNNKLQEIQAKLESLIQELEKEKAKNKDALSELETKVSENEALKQELSTEVANLEEKKTELQKALKNFETNKTELEGKKKEIQELNKQLAEKQESLDYVLSQYEYFKEENRRLTNQLNSTDTEIQALLQGIKLINKDGLFSAFFADLVDSGLNEYPSVFITRNAAQVFLSSFIQMIGQINAFKDKNKPYNDILYFIDESVWNYEKALNEPNTQRFNLEYLDDKYHSIFNIKNKEWNLEEGRISLINNTKYISGVNKPFDTFFKSMDEMLTYFQPYLDKGVKLFDFYIPEISWIFDAKEDMRNWIFKHANKIVFISDGNAQQYHFIENHYQNWALNDKPRQYSKSELLEIWNNFQQNDNVNKLPIDFEYFYTLEEKFKIYNLEKNYINSFNGKLRSRGKEWAVLNINQYPVDPYEIQNYLQVTNQDFINEFLTVNKINKTSFLDFIIKGREKFDPRKKNLIFIGSSLFKKNNKGWRINQNQRAYQEIQNYIAKLKELYPLSEYNYFFKLHPSYLKSDADEYIDLLFGTEDAKNSAILLDPTLAWEYLMSIDIQNMQNDSSILFNSDGTSKTELFGLQGTTTVLLTTMVLLNSHFGWDAEQIKTFVNFHNFPLSNTFNILSRDKYYENPDVAYQANLAQMARVYKYFLGLPFFPQESDWIDMRAFFKRQN
;
A
#
# COMPACT_ATOMS: atom_id res chain seq x y z
N MET A 1 -56.65 -94.38 77.93
CA MET A 1 -57.52 -94.41 79.13
C MET A 1 -56.79 -93.57 80.18
N LYS A 2 -57.25 -92.40 80.62
CA LYS A 2 -58.41 -92.30 81.50
C LYS A 2 -58.78 -90.83 81.73
N LYS A 3 -60.07 -90.55 81.60
CA LYS A 3 -60.74 -89.65 82.53
C LYS A 3 -60.71 -90.32 83.91
N GLN A 4 -60.12 -89.61 84.86
CA GLN A 4 -60.52 -89.49 86.27
C GLN A 4 -61.18 -90.68 86.98
N ILE A 5 -60.56 -91.06 88.10
CA ILE A 5 -61.28 -91.39 89.32
C ILE A 5 -61.10 -90.21 90.28
N ARG A 6 -62.19 -89.70 90.88
CA ARG A 6 -62.36 -89.57 92.35
C ARG A 6 -63.61 -88.78 92.78
N LYS A 7 -64.35 -89.38 93.71
CA LYS A 7 -64.94 -88.83 94.96
C LYS A 7 -65.24 -90.08 95.83
N ILE A 8 -64.66 -90.31 97.01
CA ILE A 8 -64.96 -89.76 98.37
C ILE A 8 -66.48 -89.80 98.62
N ILE A 9 -67.06 -90.55 99.58
CA ILE A 9 -67.06 -90.38 101.05
C ILE A 9 -67.51 -91.69 101.77
N LEU A 10 -67.00 -91.89 103.00
CA LEU A 10 -67.35 -92.79 104.15
C LEU A 10 -68.86 -92.87 104.52
N PRO A 11 -69.36 -93.59 105.58
CA PRO A 11 -68.68 -94.25 106.72
C PRO A 11 -69.25 -95.64 107.20
N SER A 12 -68.54 -96.21 108.21
CA SER A 12 -69.04 -97.07 109.32
C SER A 12 -69.34 -98.55 108.99
N LEU A 13 -69.18 -99.57 109.85
CA LEU A 13 -68.84 -99.75 111.27
C LEU A 13 -68.53 -101.26 111.47
N CYS A 14 -67.69 -101.58 112.48
CA CYS A 14 -67.56 -102.81 113.31
C CYS A 14 -68.44 -104.05 112.95
N THR A 15 -68.03 -105.33 113.15
CA THR A 15 -67.53 -105.94 114.40
C THR A 15 -67.22 -107.45 114.22
N ALA A 16 -66.22 -107.97 114.97
CA ALA A 16 -66.12 -109.30 115.64
C ALA A 16 -66.16 -110.63 114.81
N ALA A 17 -65.06 -111.41 114.77
CA ALA A 17 -64.65 -112.52 115.69
C ALA A 17 -65.22 -113.89 115.26
N LEU A 18 -64.40 -114.88 114.84
CA LEU A 18 -63.78 -115.96 115.68
C LEU A 18 -64.83 -116.60 116.61
N THR A 19 -65.13 -117.91 116.65
CA THR A 19 -64.34 -119.15 116.54
C THR A 19 -65.31 -120.34 116.65
N PHE A 20 -64.99 -121.49 116.05
CA PHE A 20 -65.40 -122.82 116.55
C PHE A 20 -64.42 -123.24 117.66
N PRO A 21 -64.87 -123.94 118.73
CA PRO A 21 -64.31 -125.29 118.91
C PRO A 21 -65.29 -126.32 119.49
N ILE A 22 -64.89 -127.58 119.28
CA ILE A 22 -65.46 -128.86 119.74
C ILE A 22 -64.69 -129.25 121.03
N VAL A 23 -65.24 -129.85 122.11
CA VAL A 23 -65.22 -131.31 122.43
C VAL A 23 -65.48 -131.56 123.95
N LEU A 24 -66.38 -132.52 124.22
CA LEU A 24 -66.48 -133.59 125.25
C LEU A 24 -65.97 -133.47 126.72
N SER A 25 -66.85 -133.88 127.65
CA SER A 25 -66.78 -135.12 128.48
C SER A 25 -66.96 -134.97 130.01
N SER A 26 -67.70 -135.95 130.57
CA SER A 26 -67.57 -136.66 131.86
C SER A 26 -68.98 -136.99 132.38
N SER A 27 -69.35 -138.24 132.67
CA SER A 27 -68.65 -139.29 133.41
C SER A 27 -68.92 -140.73 132.92
N CYS A 28 -67.87 -141.48 132.55
CA CYS A 28 -67.42 -142.74 133.16
C CYS A 28 -66.16 -143.26 132.41
N GLU A 29 -65.07 -143.48 133.16
CA GLU A 29 -63.84 -144.29 132.94
C GLU A 29 -63.08 -144.24 131.58
N ASP A 30 -61.86 -143.65 131.55
CA ASP A 30 -60.57 -144.28 131.10
C ASP A 30 -59.37 -143.27 131.14
N GLN A 31 -58.19 -143.67 131.64
CA GLN A 31 -57.05 -142.81 132.05
C GLN A 31 -56.12 -142.37 130.89
N THR A 32 -56.30 -142.90 129.68
CA THR A 32 -55.39 -142.68 128.52
C THR A 32 -55.62 -141.35 127.78
N LEU A 33 -56.74 -140.64 128.04
CA LEU A 33 -57.09 -139.41 127.33
C LEU A 33 -56.44 -138.13 127.88
N LYS A 34 -56.10 -138.09 129.17
CA LYS A 34 -55.62 -136.86 129.83
C LYS A 34 -54.25 -136.39 129.33
N ASP A 35 -53.35 -137.32 129.02
CA ASP A 35 -52.01 -136.96 128.55
C ASP A 35 -52.03 -136.39 127.12
N LYS A 36 -52.97 -136.82 126.27
CA LYS A 36 -53.13 -136.29 124.89
C LYS A 36 -53.67 -134.87 124.84
N VAL A 37 -54.54 -134.49 125.79
CA VAL A 37 -55.11 -133.12 125.84
C VAL A 37 -54.00 -132.10 126.10
N LYS A 38 -53.09 -132.40 127.03
CA LYS A 38 -51.97 -131.52 127.39
C LYS A 38 -50.95 -131.35 126.25
N GLU A 39 -50.79 -132.37 125.40
CA GLU A 39 -49.97 -132.28 124.19
C GLU A 39 -50.61 -131.38 123.12
N TYR A 40 -51.93 -131.46 122.94
CA TYR A 40 -52.64 -130.61 121.97
C TYR A 40 -52.69 -129.14 122.37
N GLU A 41 -52.81 -128.81 123.65
CA GLU A 41 -52.77 -127.43 124.14
C GLU A 41 -51.44 -126.73 123.78
N ASN A 42 -50.31 -127.41 124.00
CA ASN A 42 -48.99 -126.89 123.62
C ASN A 42 -48.82 -126.71 122.10
N GLN A 43 -49.40 -127.60 121.28
CA GLN A 43 -49.39 -127.46 119.82
C GLN A 43 -50.23 -126.26 119.35
N ILE A 44 -51.39 -126.02 119.97
CA ILE A 44 -52.26 -124.89 119.67
C ILE A 44 -51.57 -123.56 120.02
N GLU A 45 -50.92 -123.46 121.17
CA GLU A 45 -50.18 -122.25 121.57
C GLU A 45 -49.03 -121.96 120.60
N THR A 46 -48.29 -123.00 120.19
CA THR A 46 -47.21 -122.89 119.19
C THR A 46 -47.75 -122.45 117.82
N GLN A 47 -48.90 -122.95 117.40
CA GLN A 47 -49.53 -122.56 116.13
C GLN A 47 -50.09 -121.13 116.18
N ASN A 48 -50.67 -120.70 117.29
CA ASN A 48 -51.14 -119.32 117.46
C ASN A 48 -49.99 -118.31 117.42
N ASN A 49 -48.86 -118.62 118.05
CA ASN A 49 -47.67 -117.78 117.97
C ASN A 49 -47.14 -117.69 116.52
N LYS A 50 -47.12 -118.81 115.77
CA LYS A 50 -46.79 -118.80 114.34
C LYS A 50 -47.80 -118.00 113.51
N LEU A 51 -49.09 -118.08 113.83
CA LEU A 51 -50.14 -117.34 113.11
C LEU A 51 -49.98 -115.83 113.30
N GLN A 52 -49.71 -115.37 114.53
CA GLN A 52 -49.41 -113.98 114.81
C GLN A 52 -48.15 -113.51 114.08
N GLU A 53 -47.11 -114.34 114.01
CA GLU A 53 -45.88 -114.02 113.28
C GLU A 53 -46.12 -113.91 111.75
N ILE A 54 -46.95 -114.78 111.19
CA ILE A 54 -47.37 -114.72 109.78
C ILE A 54 -48.21 -113.47 109.52
N GLN A 55 -49.13 -113.14 110.43
CA GLN A 55 -50.02 -112.00 110.28
C GLN A 55 -49.23 -110.68 110.31
N ALA A 56 -48.26 -110.55 111.22
CA ALA A 56 -47.33 -109.41 111.25
C ALA A 56 -46.46 -109.31 109.99
N LYS A 57 -45.97 -110.45 109.47
CA LYS A 57 -45.22 -110.48 108.19
C LYS A 57 -46.09 -110.06 107.01
N LEU A 58 -47.36 -110.48 106.97
CA LEU A 58 -48.31 -110.14 105.91
C LEU A 58 -48.63 -108.63 105.92
N GLU A 59 -48.86 -108.05 107.10
CA GLU A 59 -49.09 -106.61 107.25
C GLU A 59 -47.88 -105.79 106.83
N SER A 60 -46.66 -106.23 107.17
CA SER A 60 -45.41 -105.59 106.70
C SER A 60 -45.29 -105.63 105.17
N LEU A 61 -45.61 -106.78 104.54
CA LEU A 61 -45.53 -106.95 103.08
C LEU A 61 -46.57 -106.10 102.34
N ILE A 62 -47.77 -105.97 102.92
CA ILE A 62 -48.82 -105.10 102.38
C ILE A 62 -48.37 -103.63 102.42
N GLN A 63 -47.77 -103.17 103.53
CA GLN A 63 -47.24 -101.81 103.63
C GLN A 63 -46.11 -101.55 102.63
N GLU A 64 -45.21 -102.51 102.41
CA GLU A 64 -44.17 -102.40 101.38
C GLU A 64 -44.76 -102.32 99.97
N LEU A 65 -45.74 -103.17 99.64
CA LEU A 65 -46.43 -103.14 98.35
C LEU A 65 -47.17 -101.83 98.09
N GLU A 66 -47.83 -101.25 99.11
CA GLU A 66 -48.48 -99.96 98.98
C GLU A 66 -47.47 -98.82 98.76
N LYS A 67 -46.32 -98.88 99.41
CA LYS A 67 -45.22 -97.93 99.22
C LYS A 67 -44.60 -98.05 97.82
N GLU A 68 -44.40 -99.26 97.32
CA GLU A 68 -43.90 -99.55 95.98
C GLU A 68 -44.88 -99.06 94.90
N LYS A 69 -46.18 -99.30 95.12
CA LYS A 69 -47.26 -98.85 94.24
C LYS A 69 -47.34 -97.32 94.17
N ALA A 70 -47.12 -96.63 95.29
CA ALA A 70 -47.05 -95.16 95.32
C ALA A 70 -45.85 -94.65 94.50
N LYS A 71 -44.65 -95.21 94.72
CA LYS A 71 -43.45 -94.86 93.93
C LYS A 71 -43.63 -95.07 92.43
N ASN A 72 -44.21 -96.20 92.03
CA ASN A 72 -44.45 -96.49 90.62
C ASN A 72 -45.47 -95.54 89.98
N LYS A 73 -46.45 -95.08 90.74
CA LYS A 73 -47.41 -94.08 90.27
C LYS A 73 -46.75 -92.73 90.07
N ASP A 74 -45.88 -92.32 90.97
CA ASP A 74 -45.14 -91.06 90.86
C ASP A 74 -44.16 -91.10 89.68
N ALA A 75 -43.43 -92.21 89.52
CA ALA A 75 -42.52 -92.42 88.38
C ALA A 75 -43.24 -92.40 87.03
N LEU A 76 -44.45 -92.98 86.95
CA LEU A 76 -45.27 -92.95 85.73
C LEU A 76 -45.69 -91.50 85.39
N SER A 77 -46.08 -90.72 86.39
CA SER A 77 -46.45 -89.30 86.19
C SER A 77 -45.26 -88.47 85.71
N GLU A 78 -44.04 -88.74 86.20
CA GLU A 78 -42.83 -88.04 85.76
C GLU A 78 -42.46 -88.41 84.30
N LEU A 79 -42.61 -89.69 83.94
CA LEU A 79 -42.41 -90.16 82.56
C LEU A 79 -43.42 -89.55 81.58
N GLU A 80 -44.70 -89.49 81.94
CA GLU A 80 -45.73 -88.84 81.13
C GLU A 80 -45.41 -87.35 80.90
N THR A 81 -44.90 -86.66 81.93
CA THR A 81 -44.48 -85.26 81.83
C THR A 81 -43.29 -85.11 80.86
N LYS A 82 -42.25 -85.94 81.00
CA LYS A 82 -41.08 -85.93 80.11
C LYS A 82 -41.41 -86.27 78.66
N VAL A 83 -42.42 -87.11 78.42
CA VAL A 83 -42.89 -87.40 77.06
C VAL A 83 -43.57 -86.17 76.46
N SER A 84 -44.44 -85.49 77.21
CA SER A 84 -45.09 -84.25 76.75
C SER A 84 -44.09 -83.13 76.46
N GLU A 85 -43.04 -82.97 77.29
CA GLU A 85 -41.96 -82.00 77.05
C GLU A 85 -41.18 -82.30 75.76
N ASN A 86 -40.86 -83.58 75.51
CA ASN A 86 -40.18 -83.98 74.28
C ASN A 86 -41.03 -83.79 73.03
N GLU A 87 -42.35 -84.01 73.12
CA GLU A 87 -43.27 -83.72 72.01
C GLU A 87 -43.33 -82.22 71.71
N ALA A 88 -43.35 -81.37 72.74
CA ALA A 88 -43.29 -79.92 72.57
C ALA A 88 -41.97 -79.47 71.90
N LEU A 89 -40.82 -79.97 72.38
CA LEU A 89 -39.51 -79.68 71.78
C LEU A 89 -39.43 -80.14 70.32
N LYS A 90 -39.99 -81.30 69.99
CA LYS A 90 -40.02 -81.81 68.62
C LYS A 90 -40.83 -80.88 67.71
N GLN A 91 -41.94 -80.33 68.20
CA GLN A 91 -42.77 -79.41 67.44
C GLN A 91 -42.08 -78.05 67.24
N GLU A 92 -41.39 -77.55 68.26
CA GLU A 92 -40.57 -76.32 68.16
C GLU A 92 -39.44 -76.49 67.15
N LEU A 93 -38.69 -77.60 67.22
CA LEU A 93 -37.61 -77.90 66.28
C LEU A 93 -38.12 -78.04 64.83
N SER A 94 -39.28 -78.66 64.64
CA SER A 94 -39.92 -78.74 63.33
C SER A 94 -40.31 -77.37 62.77
N THR A 95 -40.69 -76.43 63.65
CA THR A 95 -41.02 -75.06 63.26
C THR A 95 -39.75 -74.28 62.88
N GLU A 96 -38.68 -74.42 63.67
CA GLU A 96 -37.37 -73.82 63.39
C GLU A 96 -36.81 -74.27 62.03
N VAL A 97 -36.90 -75.57 61.72
CA VAL A 97 -36.44 -76.12 60.44
C VAL A 97 -37.24 -75.56 59.27
N ALA A 98 -38.57 -75.40 59.42
CA ALA A 98 -39.39 -74.79 58.38
C ALA A 98 -38.98 -73.33 58.11
N ASN A 99 -38.74 -72.55 59.17
CA ASN A 99 -38.27 -71.16 59.05
C ASN A 99 -36.89 -71.07 58.36
N LEU A 100 -35.98 -72.01 58.63
CA LEU A 100 -34.66 -72.04 58.01
C LEU A 100 -34.73 -72.39 56.52
N GLU A 101 -35.60 -73.31 56.10
CA GLU A 101 -35.80 -73.62 54.68
C GLU A 101 -36.45 -72.44 53.93
N GLU A 102 -37.34 -71.68 54.58
CA GLU A 102 -37.89 -70.45 54.00
C GLU A 102 -36.79 -69.41 53.79
N LYS A 103 -35.96 -69.12 54.80
CA LYS A 103 -34.82 -68.19 54.69
C LYS A 103 -33.81 -68.62 53.62
N LYS A 104 -33.54 -69.92 53.50
CA LYS A 104 -32.67 -70.47 52.45
C LYS A 104 -33.24 -70.21 51.07
N THR A 105 -34.55 -70.35 50.89
CA THR A 105 -35.24 -70.07 49.63
C THR A 105 -35.15 -68.58 49.27
N GLU A 106 -35.34 -67.68 50.25
CA GLU A 106 -35.19 -66.23 50.05
C GLU A 106 -33.76 -65.85 49.66
N LEU A 107 -32.75 -66.42 50.32
CA LEU A 107 -31.34 -66.20 50.00
C LEU A 107 -30.98 -66.66 48.59
N GLN A 108 -31.49 -67.82 48.16
CA GLN A 108 -31.30 -68.31 46.79
C GLN A 108 -31.92 -67.37 45.75
N LYS A 109 -33.11 -66.82 46.04
CA LYS A 109 -33.75 -65.83 45.18
C LYS A 109 -32.95 -64.52 45.10
N ALA A 110 -32.43 -64.05 46.24
CA ALA A 110 -31.58 -62.87 46.30
C ALA A 110 -30.27 -63.06 45.52
N LEU A 111 -29.63 -64.22 45.65
CA LEU A 111 -28.41 -64.56 44.91
C LEU A 111 -28.66 -64.55 43.39
N LYS A 112 -29.75 -65.16 42.93
CA LYS A 112 -30.12 -65.16 41.51
C LYS A 112 -30.36 -63.75 40.95
N ASN A 113 -31.01 -62.89 41.73
CA ASN A 113 -31.20 -61.49 41.37
C ASN A 113 -29.87 -60.74 41.30
N PHE A 114 -28.96 -60.99 42.25
CA PHE A 114 -27.63 -60.39 42.24
C PHE A 114 -26.80 -60.81 41.02
N GLU A 115 -26.82 -62.09 40.66
CA GLU A 115 -26.17 -62.59 39.44
C GLU A 115 -26.74 -61.94 38.17
N THR A 116 -28.06 -61.79 38.11
CA THR A 116 -28.74 -61.11 36.98
C THR A 116 -28.28 -59.65 36.87
N ASN A 117 -28.28 -58.91 37.98
CA ASN A 117 -27.83 -57.52 38.02
C ASN A 117 -26.35 -57.39 37.64
N LYS A 118 -25.51 -58.33 38.06
CA LYS A 118 -24.09 -58.36 37.69
C LYS A 118 -23.93 -58.50 36.17
N THR A 119 -24.66 -59.43 35.54
CA THR A 119 -24.63 -59.60 34.09
C THR A 119 -25.13 -58.35 33.34
N GLU A 120 -26.18 -57.70 33.84
CA GLU A 120 -26.69 -56.45 33.24
C GLU A 120 -25.65 -55.32 33.34
N LEU A 121 -24.99 -55.16 34.49
CA LEU A 121 -23.92 -54.19 34.70
C LEU A 121 -22.71 -54.45 33.79
N GLU A 122 -22.31 -55.71 33.60
CA GLU A 122 -21.27 -56.09 32.66
C GLU A 122 -21.65 -55.76 31.21
N GLY A 123 -22.93 -55.92 30.84
CA GLY A 123 -23.47 -55.48 29.56
C GLY A 123 -23.38 -53.96 29.37
N LYS A 124 -23.88 -53.18 30.32
CA LYS A 124 -23.80 -51.71 30.30
C LYS A 124 -22.37 -51.20 30.24
N LYS A 125 -21.43 -51.87 30.93
CA LYS A 125 -20.00 -51.52 30.87
C LYS A 125 -19.44 -51.64 29.45
N LYS A 126 -19.79 -52.70 28.72
CA LYS A 126 -19.36 -52.88 27.32
C LYS A 126 -19.97 -51.82 26.40
N GLU A 127 -21.24 -51.48 26.60
CA GLU A 127 -21.91 -50.42 25.84
C GLU A 127 -21.25 -49.05 26.04
N ILE A 128 -20.90 -48.71 27.29
CA ILE A 128 -20.16 -47.47 27.61
C ILE A 128 -18.78 -47.46 26.96
N GLN A 129 -18.07 -48.59 26.95
CA GLN A 129 -16.76 -48.69 26.28
C GLN A 129 -16.86 -48.43 24.78
N GLU A 130 -17.89 -48.97 24.12
CA GLU A 130 -18.13 -48.76 22.70
C GLU A 130 -18.53 -47.31 22.39
N LEU A 131 -19.40 -46.71 23.20
CA LEU A 131 -19.77 -45.29 23.05
C LEU A 131 -18.55 -44.36 23.21
N ASN A 132 -17.66 -44.64 24.16
CA ASN A 132 -16.43 -43.86 24.34
C ASN A 132 -15.50 -43.98 23.13
N LYS A 133 -15.42 -45.16 22.52
CA LYS A 133 -14.65 -45.35 21.29
C LYS A 133 -15.21 -44.52 20.14
N GLN A 134 -16.53 -44.57 19.93
CA GLN A 134 -17.20 -43.75 18.90
C GLN A 134 -17.04 -42.25 19.16
N LEU A 135 -17.06 -41.83 20.42
CA LEU A 135 -16.83 -40.43 20.80
C LEU A 135 -15.41 -39.98 20.43
N ALA A 136 -14.40 -40.80 20.69
CA ALA A 136 -13.01 -40.50 20.33
C ALA A 136 -12.83 -40.37 18.80
N GLU A 137 -13.40 -41.29 18.03
CA GLU A 137 -13.37 -41.24 16.55
C GLU A 137 -14.05 -39.98 16.01
N LYS A 138 -15.18 -39.56 16.61
CA LYS A 138 -15.85 -38.30 16.25
C LYS A 138 -15.04 -37.07 16.62
N GLN A 139 -14.32 -37.10 17.75
CA GLN A 139 -13.45 -36.00 18.18
C GLN A 139 -12.31 -35.79 17.18
N GLU A 140 -11.64 -36.86 16.75
CA GLU A 140 -10.58 -36.80 15.74
C GLU A 140 -11.12 -36.27 14.39
N SER A 141 -12.32 -36.71 13.99
CA SER A 141 -12.96 -36.20 12.77
C SER A 141 -13.30 -34.70 12.88
N LEU A 142 -13.75 -34.23 14.04
CA LEU A 142 -14.03 -32.82 14.28
C LEU A 142 -12.75 -31.96 14.22
N ASP A 143 -11.67 -32.42 14.84
CA ASP A 143 -10.37 -31.73 14.83
C ASP A 143 -9.82 -31.61 13.39
N TYR A 144 -9.98 -32.66 12.58
CA TYR A 144 -9.64 -32.62 11.16
C TYR A 144 -10.47 -31.57 10.40
N VAL A 145 -11.79 -31.53 10.60
CA VAL A 145 -12.67 -30.55 9.95
C VAL A 145 -12.32 -29.11 10.37
N LEU A 146 -11.99 -28.88 11.65
CA LEU A 146 -11.55 -27.56 12.13
C LEU A 146 -10.23 -27.12 11.48
N SER A 147 -9.28 -28.03 11.28
CA SER A 147 -8.03 -27.72 10.58
C SER A 147 -8.26 -27.32 9.11
N GLN A 148 -9.18 -28.00 8.42
CA GLN A 148 -9.57 -27.66 7.06
C GLN A 148 -10.27 -26.29 7.00
N TYR A 149 -11.14 -26.01 7.97
CA TYR A 149 -11.83 -24.72 8.06
C TYR A 149 -10.87 -23.54 8.22
N GLU A 150 -9.88 -23.62 9.12
CA GLU A 150 -8.88 -22.54 9.29
C GLU A 150 -8.01 -22.36 8.03
N TYR A 151 -7.64 -23.45 7.34
CA TYR A 151 -6.96 -23.36 6.05
C TYR A 151 -7.80 -22.60 4.99
N PHE A 152 -9.07 -22.98 4.83
CA PHE A 152 -9.97 -22.31 3.87
C PHE A 152 -10.24 -20.84 4.23
N LYS A 153 -10.26 -20.51 5.51
CA LYS A 153 -10.43 -19.14 5.99
C LYS A 153 -9.24 -18.25 5.63
N GLU A 154 -8.02 -18.73 5.81
CA GLU A 154 -6.81 -18.00 5.39
C GLU A 154 -6.70 -17.88 3.87
N GLU A 155 -7.04 -18.94 3.13
CA GLU A 155 -7.04 -18.89 1.67
C GLU A 155 -8.09 -17.90 1.13
N ASN A 156 -9.28 -17.85 1.74
CA ASN A 156 -10.29 -16.82 1.43
C ASN A 156 -9.81 -15.40 1.75
N ARG A 157 -9.07 -15.20 2.86
CA ARG A 157 -8.48 -13.90 3.19
C ARG A 157 -7.45 -13.49 2.14
N ARG A 158 -6.59 -14.42 1.70
CA ARG A 158 -5.61 -14.20 0.63
C ARG A 158 -6.28 -13.82 -0.68
N LEU A 159 -7.29 -14.58 -1.11
CA LEU A 159 -8.05 -14.32 -2.32
C LEU A 159 -8.81 -12.98 -2.26
N THR A 160 -9.37 -12.62 -1.10
CA THR A 160 -10.05 -11.32 -0.89
C THR A 160 -9.07 -10.16 -1.05
N ASN A 161 -7.86 -10.28 -0.50
CA ASN A 161 -6.82 -9.26 -0.66
C ASN A 161 -6.36 -9.13 -2.12
N GLN A 162 -6.20 -10.25 -2.83
CA GLN A 162 -5.88 -10.24 -4.26
C GLN A 162 -6.99 -9.59 -5.08
N LEU A 163 -8.26 -9.91 -4.78
CA LEU A 163 -9.40 -9.32 -5.48
C LEU A 163 -9.48 -7.80 -5.28
N ASN A 164 -9.26 -7.31 -4.05
CA ASN A 164 -9.24 -5.87 -3.77
C ASN A 164 -8.10 -5.13 -4.48
N SER A 165 -6.92 -5.76 -4.60
CA SER A 165 -5.79 -5.22 -5.35
C SER A 165 -6.13 -5.09 -6.85
N THR A 166 -6.64 -6.18 -7.44
CA THR A 166 -7.03 -6.21 -8.84
C THR A 166 -8.17 -5.23 -9.14
N ASP A 167 -9.15 -5.09 -8.26
CA ASP A 167 -10.22 -4.10 -8.43
C ASP A 167 -9.65 -2.67 -8.39
N THR A 168 -8.70 -2.38 -7.51
CA THR A 168 -8.01 -1.08 -7.45
C THR A 168 -7.25 -0.77 -8.76
N GLU A 169 -6.55 -1.76 -9.32
CA GLU A 169 -5.88 -1.65 -10.62
C GLU A 169 -6.87 -1.43 -11.75
N ILE A 170 -7.98 -2.19 -11.79
CA ILE A 170 -9.03 -2.04 -12.78
C ILE A 170 -9.68 -0.65 -12.68
N GLN A 171 -9.95 -0.14 -11.48
CA GLN A 171 -10.50 1.21 -11.30
C GLN A 171 -9.50 2.30 -11.73
N ALA A 172 -8.19 2.12 -11.47
CA ALA A 172 -7.15 3.02 -11.95
C ALA A 172 -7.04 3.01 -13.48
N LEU A 173 -7.08 1.83 -14.10
CA LEU A 173 -7.08 1.66 -15.55
C LEU A 173 -8.35 2.25 -16.20
N LEU A 174 -9.52 2.02 -15.62
CA LEU A 174 -10.79 2.57 -16.11
C LEU A 174 -10.84 4.10 -15.98
N GLN A 175 -10.26 4.68 -14.92
CA GLN A 175 -10.07 6.12 -14.84
C GLN A 175 -9.08 6.61 -15.89
N GLY A 176 -7.92 5.98 -16.06
CA GLY A 176 -6.96 6.35 -17.10
C GLY A 176 -7.52 6.28 -18.51
N ILE A 177 -8.34 5.27 -18.82
CA ILE A 177 -9.01 5.10 -20.11
C ILE A 177 -10.09 6.16 -20.34
N LYS A 178 -10.82 6.60 -19.29
CA LYS A 178 -11.79 7.71 -19.39
C LYS A 178 -11.13 9.08 -19.51
N LEU A 179 -9.87 9.20 -19.09
CA LEU A 179 -9.15 10.47 -18.96
C LEU A 179 -8.24 10.79 -20.14
N ILE A 180 -8.18 10.02 -21.22
CA ILE A 180 -7.23 10.30 -22.31
C ILE A 180 -7.93 10.18 -23.66
N ASN A 181 -8.04 11.29 -24.39
CA ASN A 181 -8.18 11.23 -25.83
C ASN A 181 -6.88 10.63 -26.42
N LYS A 182 -6.95 9.39 -26.93
CA LYS A 182 -5.76 8.61 -27.31
C LYS A 182 -5.10 9.04 -28.62
N ASP A 183 -5.78 9.88 -29.41
CA ASP A 183 -5.36 10.22 -30.79
C ASP A 183 -4.85 11.66 -30.95
N GLY A 184 -4.40 12.30 -29.87
CA GLY A 184 -3.92 13.68 -29.87
C GLY A 184 -2.39 13.80 -29.88
N LEU A 185 -1.91 14.97 -30.31
CA LEU A 185 -0.48 15.29 -30.43
C LEU A 185 0.30 15.06 -29.13
N PHE A 186 -0.34 15.32 -27.98
CA PHE A 186 0.25 15.24 -26.64
C PHE A 186 -0.22 14.03 -25.82
N SER A 187 -0.93 13.06 -26.43
CA SER A 187 -1.51 11.91 -25.70
C SER A 187 -0.45 11.13 -24.92
N ALA A 188 0.73 10.89 -25.49
CA ALA A 188 1.80 10.16 -24.81
C ALA A 188 2.34 10.90 -23.57
N PHE A 189 2.32 12.23 -23.57
CA PHE A 189 2.79 13.04 -22.44
C PHE A 189 1.77 13.03 -21.29
N PHE A 190 0.49 13.24 -21.60
CA PHE A 190 -0.56 13.19 -20.59
C PHE A 190 -0.87 11.76 -20.11
N ALA A 191 -0.69 10.75 -20.95
CA ALA A 191 -0.76 9.35 -20.52
C ALA A 191 0.32 9.01 -19.49
N ASP A 192 1.54 9.52 -19.68
CA ASP A 192 2.62 9.33 -18.72
C ASP A 192 2.35 10.05 -17.38
N LEU A 193 1.80 11.25 -17.44
CA LEU A 193 1.35 12.02 -16.28
C LEU A 193 0.32 11.25 -15.46
N VAL A 194 -0.71 10.73 -16.12
CA VAL A 194 -1.77 9.93 -15.46
C VAL A 194 -1.22 8.61 -14.94
N ASP A 195 -0.34 7.94 -15.69
CA ASP A 195 0.32 6.69 -15.30
C ASP A 195 1.13 6.87 -14.01
N SER A 196 1.99 7.90 -13.93
CA SER A 196 2.72 8.22 -12.70
C SER A 196 1.80 8.63 -11.56
N GLY A 197 0.84 9.52 -11.85
CA GLY A 197 -0.12 9.94 -10.84
C GLY A 197 -0.92 8.76 -10.26
N LEU A 198 -1.20 7.73 -11.05
CA LEU A 198 -2.04 6.61 -10.61
C LEU A 198 -1.30 5.35 -10.20
N ASN A 199 0.02 5.24 -10.37
CA ASN A 199 0.77 4.06 -9.97
C ASN A 199 1.09 4.05 -8.45
N GLU A 200 2.07 3.26 -8.00
CA GLU A 200 2.47 3.14 -6.58
C GLU A 200 3.85 3.74 -6.29
N TYR A 201 4.51 4.34 -7.28
CA TYR A 201 5.90 4.76 -7.20
C TYR A 201 6.00 6.27 -6.99
N PRO A 202 6.87 6.74 -6.08
CA PRO A 202 7.14 8.17 -5.96
C PRO A 202 7.77 8.72 -7.23
N SER A 203 7.43 9.96 -7.57
CA SER A 203 7.99 10.66 -8.73
C SER A 203 9.11 11.62 -8.32
N VAL A 204 10.22 11.57 -9.05
CA VAL A 204 11.47 12.28 -8.75
C VAL A 204 11.79 13.22 -9.89
N PHE A 205 11.60 14.51 -9.69
CA PHE A 205 11.90 15.54 -10.68
C PHE A 205 13.27 16.15 -10.39
N ILE A 206 14.26 15.76 -11.18
CA ILE A 206 15.54 16.44 -11.26
C ILE A 206 15.36 17.60 -12.24
N THR A 207 15.84 18.80 -11.90
CA THR A 207 15.70 19.95 -12.79
C THR A 207 17.01 20.68 -12.99
N ARG A 208 16.97 21.67 -13.89
CA ARG A 208 18.06 22.60 -14.15
C ARG A 208 17.44 23.94 -14.56
N ASN A 209 18.21 25.02 -14.45
CA ASN A 209 17.73 26.38 -14.75
C ASN A 209 17.48 26.62 -16.26
N ALA A 210 16.34 26.10 -16.73
CA ALA A 210 15.90 26.08 -18.11
C ALA A 210 14.38 26.25 -18.17
N ALA A 211 13.89 27.22 -18.97
CA ALA A 211 12.46 27.55 -18.99
C ALA A 211 11.60 26.36 -19.43
N GLN A 212 12.04 25.61 -20.44
CA GLN A 212 11.33 24.48 -21.00
C GLN A 212 11.29 23.28 -20.04
N VAL A 213 12.36 23.07 -19.27
CA VAL A 213 12.39 22.07 -18.19
C VAL A 213 11.38 22.45 -17.11
N PHE A 214 11.34 23.70 -16.65
CA PHE A 214 10.36 24.15 -15.66
C PHE A 214 8.92 24.01 -16.16
N LEU A 215 8.63 24.48 -17.38
CA LEU A 215 7.31 24.37 -18.00
C LEU A 215 6.80 22.92 -18.01
N SER A 216 7.56 22.02 -18.61
CA SER A 216 7.11 20.63 -18.79
C SER A 216 7.13 19.83 -17.48
N SER A 217 8.11 20.06 -16.59
CA SER A 217 8.12 19.45 -15.26
C SER A 217 6.99 19.94 -14.37
N PHE A 218 6.60 21.22 -14.43
CA PHE A 218 5.45 21.73 -13.69
C PHE A 218 4.12 21.17 -14.22
N ILE A 219 3.97 21.03 -15.54
CA ILE A 219 2.78 20.36 -16.09
C ILE A 219 2.71 18.91 -15.58
N GLN A 220 3.81 18.16 -15.63
CA GLN A 220 3.87 16.78 -15.13
C GLN A 220 3.60 16.71 -13.62
N MET A 221 4.36 17.43 -12.80
CA MET A 221 4.27 17.43 -11.35
C MET A 221 2.86 17.81 -10.87
N ILE A 222 2.36 18.99 -11.28
CA ILE A 222 1.06 19.48 -10.80
C ILE A 222 -0.06 18.59 -11.30
N GLY A 223 0.04 18.07 -12.53
CA GLY A 223 -0.96 17.16 -13.06
C GLY A 223 -0.95 15.80 -12.38
N GLN A 224 0.21 15.25 -12.01
CA GLN A 224 0.31 14.02 -11.22
C GLN A 224 -0.38 14.21 -9.86
N ILE A 225 -0.07 15.30 -9.14
CA ILE A 225 -0.72 15.64 -7.85
C ILE A 225 -2.24 15.70 -8.00
N ASN A 226 -2.72 16.36 -9.05
CA ASN A 226 -4.15 16.46 -9.31
C ASN A 226 -4.78 15.11 -9.69
N ALA A 227 -4.05 14.22 -10.34
CA ALA A 227 -4.55 12.91 -10.75
C ALA A 227 -4.78 11.96 -9.57
N PHE A 228 -4.04 12.11 -8.46
CA PHE A 228 -4.20 11.23 -7.28
C PHE A 228 -4.81 11.88 -6.04
N LYS A 229 -5.16 13.17 -6.05
CA LYS A 229 -5.61 13.91 -4.86
C LYS A 229 -6.69 13.22 -4.01
N ASP A 230 -7.51 12.35 -4.61
CA ASP A 230 -8.59 11.62 -3.96
C ASP A 230 -8.23 10.16 -3.55
N LYS A 231 -6.97 9.74 -3.73
CA LYS A 231 -6.52 8.37 -3.47
C LYS A 231 -5.52 8.32 -2.33
N ASN A 232 -5.83 7.54 -1.30
CA ASN A 232 -4.89 7.25 -0.22
C ASN A 232 -3.90 6.16 -0.65
N LYS A 233 -2.95 6.52 -1.51
CA LYS A 233 -1.82 5.67 -1.90
C LYS A 233 -0.56 6.15 -1.14
N PRO A 234 -0.11 5.43 -0.10
CA PRO A 234 1.11 5.77 0.59
C PRO A 234 2.28 5.83 -0.40
N TYR A 235 3.15 6.83 -0.24
CA TYR A 235 4.39 6.99 -1.01
C TYR A 235 4.27 7.27 -2.52
N ASN A 236 3.05 7.35 -3.09
CA ASN A 236 2.89 7.98 -4.41
C ASN A 236 2.86 9.50 -4.22
N ASP A 237 4.05 10.07 -4.08
CA ASP A 237 4.29 11.47 -3.79
C ASP A 237 5.42 12.03 -4.69
N ILE A 238 5.72 13.32 -4.57
CA ILE A 238 6.64 14.01 -5.47
C ILE A 238 7.85 14.60 -4.74
N LEU A 239 9.05 14.22 -5.18
CA LEU A 239 10.31 14.87 -4.83
C LEU A 239 10.73 15.79 -5.97
N TYR A 240 10.69 17.11 -5.77
CA TYR A 240 11.05 18.10 -6.78
C TYR A 240 12.33 18.84 -6.41
N PHE A 241 13.41 18.57 -7.15
CA PHE A 241 14.73 19.16 -6.95
C PHE A 241 14.90 20.40 -7.83
N ILE A 242 15.18 21.55 -7.23
CA ILE A 242 15.30 22.84 -7.93
C ILE A 242 16.59 23.57 -7.56
N ASP A 243 17.21 24.20 -8.55
CA ASP A 243 18.41 25.04 -8.40
C ASP A 243 18.18 26.11 -7.31
N GLU A 244 19.03 26.12 -6.27
CA GLU A 244 18.93 27.07 -5.16
C GLU A 244 18.98 28.54 -5.60
N SER A 245 19.66 28.84 -6.71
CA SER A 245 19.74 30.19 -7.27
C SER A 245 18.43 30.63 -7.93
N VAL A 246 17.56 29.69 -8.30
CA VAL A 246 16.25 29.94 -8.91
C VAL A 246 15.16 30.03 -7.84
N TRP A 247 15.18 29.10 -6.89
CA TRP A 247 14.25 29.07 -5.77
C TRP A 247 14.94 28.57 -4.50
N ASN A 248 14.75 29.29 -3.41
CA ASN A 248 15.34 28.97 -2.12
C ASN A 248 14.25 28.92 -1.05
N TYR A 249 14.13 27.78 -0.36
CA TYR A 249 13.09 27.55 0.63
C TYR A 249 13.02 28.61 1.74
N GLU A 250 14.16 28.98 2.36
CA GLU A 250 14.20 30.00 3.42
C GLU A 250 13.75 31.37 2.91
N LYS A 251 14.15 31.75 1.70
CA LYS A 251 13.70 33.00 1.09
C LYS A 251 12.24 32.93 0.66
N ALA A 252 11.74 31.78 0.23
CA ALA A 252 10.32 31.62 -0.09
C ALA A 252 9.43 31.87 1.15
N LEU A 253 9.86 31.40 2.33
CA LEU A 253 9.14 31.63 3.57
C LEU A 253 9.19 33.09 4.08
N ASN A 254 10.34 33.75 3.94
CA ASN A 254 10.54 35.09 4.52
C ASN A 254 10.27 36.23 3.53
N GLU A 255 10.51 35.99 2.24
CA GLU A 255 10.48 36.96 1.15
C GLU A 255 9.86 36.34 -0.12
N PRO A 256 8.62 35.79 -0.07
CA PRO A 256 8.03 35.02 -1.17
C PRO A 256 7.99 35.79 -2.50
N ASN A 257 7.83 37.11 -2.43
CA ASN A 257 7.78 37.99 -3.60
C ASN A 257 9.12 38.10 -4.35
N THR A 258 10.25 37.70 -3.76
CA THR A 258 11.56 37.74 -4.43
C THR A 258 11.88 36.43 -5.16
N GLN A 259 11.12 35.37 -4.92
CA GLN A 259 11.31 34.08 -5.59
C GLN A 259 10.75 34.11 -7.01
N ARG A 260 11.34 33.34 -7.92
CA ARG A 260 10.84 33.22 -9.29
C ARG A 260 9.48 32.51 -9.35
N PHE A 261 9.31 31.49 -8.53
CA PHE A 261 8.10 30.65 -8.46
C PHE A 261 7.52 30.70 -7.05
N ASN A 262 6.21 30.51 -6.94
CA ASN A 262 5.48 30.32 -5.69
C ASN A 262 5.27 28.82 -5.46
N LEU A 263 6.36 28.10 -5.18
CA LEU A 263 6.30 26.65 -4.97
C LEU A 263 5.79 26.32 -3.57
N GLU A 264 6.04 27.18 -2.59
CA GLU A 264 5.54 27.07 -1.21
C GLU A 264 4.01 26.91 -1.14
N TYR A 265 3.28 27.48 -2.09
CA TYR A 265 1.84 27.25 -2.24
C TYR A 265 1.47 25.76 -2.39
N LEU A 266 2.28 24.97 -3.11
CA LEU A 266 2.04 23.53 -3.23
C LEU A 266 2.36 22.80 -1.92
N ASP A 267 3.42 23.20 -1.23
CA ASP A 267 3.82 22.65 0.08
C ASP A 267 2.71 22.82 1.12
N ASP A 268 2.13 24.03 1.18
CA ASP A 268 1.01 24.36 2.07
C ASP A 268 -0.28 23.62 1.71
N LYS A 269 -0.57 23.47 0.41
CA LYS A 269 -1.81 22.84 -0.08
C LYS A 269 -1.80 21.32 0.04
N TYR A 270 -0.67 20.70 -0.24
CA TYR A 270 -0.55 19.24 -0.38
C TYR A 270 0.25 18.55 0.72
N HIS A 271 0.69 19.32 1.71
CA HIS A 271 1.54 18.89 2.81
C HIS A 271 2.93 18.40 2.36
N SER A 272 3.95 18.96 3.01
CA SER A 272 5.32 18.56 2.76
C SER A 272 5.59 17.12 3.17
N ILE A 273 6.28 16.36 2.32
CA ILE A 273 6.87 15.08 2.70
C ILE A 273 7.98 15.29 3.74
N PHE A 274 8.74 16.38 3.65
CA PHE A 274 9.73 16.73 4.66
C PHE A 274 9.44 18.12 5.23
N ASN A 275 8.92 18.15 6.46
CA ASN A 275 8.62 19.41 7.10
C ASN A 275 9.91 20.04 7.66
N ILE A 276 10.34 21.13 7.04
CA ILE A 276 11.59 21.80 7.36
C ILE A 276 11.56 22.48 8.74
N LYS A 277 10.39 22.87 9.24
CA LYS A 277 10.25 23.59 10.53
C LYS A 277 10.53 22.68 11.72
N ASN A 278 10.00 21.44 11.71
CA ASN A 278 10.23 20.44 12.76
C ASN A 278 11.30 19.41 12.40
N LYS A 279 11.77 19.38 11.14
CA LYS A 279 12.74 18.42 10.59
C LYS A 279 12.25 16.97 10.62
N GLU A 280 10.96 16.78 10.34
CA GLU A 280 10.32 15.45 10.36
C GLU A 280 9.83 15.03 8.98
N TRP A 281 9.97 13.74 8.69
CA TRP A 281 9.44 13.10 7.48
C TRP A 281 7.97 12.69 7.70
N ASN A 282 7.10 13.09 6.78
CA ASN A 282 5.69 12.74 6.72
C ASN A 282 5.38 11.98 5.43
N LEU A 283 5.93 10.76 5.30
CA LEU A 283 5.78 9.93 4.10
C LEU A 283 4.36 9.37 3.90
N GLU A 284 3.52 9.39 4.93
CA GLU A 284 2.15 8.84 4.87
C GLU A 284 1.14 9.88 4.36
N GLU A 285 1.25 11.13 4.81
CA GLU A 285 0.29 12.20 4.48
C GLU A 285 0.85 13.26 3.54
N GLY A 286 2.17 13.46 3.53
CA GLY A 286 2.84 14.38 2.61
C GLY A 286 2.69 13.92 1.17
N ARG A 287 2.63 14.87 0.24
CA ARG A 287 2.49 14.58 -1.21
C ARG A 287 3.52 15.28 -2.08
N ILE A 288 4.23 16.28 -1.56
CA ILE A 288 5.28 16.99 -2.29
C ILE A 288 6.44 17.37 -1.37
N SER A 289 7.67 17.38 -1.88
CA SER A 289 8.85 17.91 -1.22
C SER A 289 9.60 18.79 -2.20
N LEU A 290 9.80 20.05 -1.82
CA LEU A 290 10.53 21.02 -2.63
C LEU A 290 11.94 21.15 -2.08
N ILE A 291 12.91 20.66 -2.85
CA ILE A 291 14.26 20.44 -2.35
C ILE A 291 15.25 21.28 -3.17
N ASN A 292 15.90 22.24 -2.50
CA ASN A 292 16.95 23.04 -3.12
C ASN A 292 18.32 22.90 -2.42
N ASN A 293 18.38 22.23 -1.26
CA ASN A 293 19.61 22.08 -0.49
C ASN A 293 19.52 20.95 0.55
N THR A 294 20.57 20.16 0.74
CA THR A 294 20.61 19.11 1.78
C THR A 294 20.58 19.66 3.21
N LYS A 295 20.89 20.95 3.44
CA LYS A 295 21.02 21.52 4.80
C LYS A 295 19.77 21.37 5.64
N TYR A 296 18.60 21.31 5.00
CA TYR A 296 17.32 21.17 5.68
C TYR A 296 17.13 19.78 6.26
N ILE A 297 17.72 18.76 5.63
CA ILE A 297 17.55 17.35 5.99
C ILE A 297 18.73 16.86 6.84
N SER A 298 19.96 17.03 6.36
CA SER A 298 21.17 16.47 7.01
C SER A 298 22.01 17.50 7.77
N GLY A 299 21.66 18.79 7.69
CA GLY A 299 22.48 19.88 8.24
C GLY A 299 23.74 20.21 7.43
N VAL A 300 24.07 19.42 6.41
CA VAL A 300 25.21 19.68 5.51
C VAL A 300 24.76 20.63 4.40
N ASN A 301 25.47 21.73 4.18
CA ASN A 301 25.15 22.69 3.14
C ASN A 301 25.66 22.23 1.76
N LYS A 302 24.82 21.52 1.00
CA LYS A 302 25.04 21.19 -0.40
C LYS A 302 23.85 21.71 -1.21
N PRO A 303 23.98 22.88 -1.86
CA PRO A 303 22.92 23.39 -2.71
C PRO A 303 22.79 22.55 -3.98
N PHE A 304 21.55 22.23 -4.35
CA PHE A 304 21.24 21.57 -5.62
C PHE A 304 21.36 22.59 -6.77
N ASP A 305 21.82 22.14 -7.94
CA ASP A 305 21.97 22.95 -9.16
C ASP A 305 21.37 22.27 -10.41
N THR A 306 22.00 21.21 -10.91
CA THR A 306 21.59 20.48 -12.13
C THR A 306 21.48 18.99 -11.94
N PHE A 307 22.21 18.43 -10.97
CA PHE A 307 22.18 17.01 -10.59
C PHE A 307 22.78 16.81 -9.19
N PHE A 308 22.61 15.62 -8.61
CA PHE A 308 23.24 15.25 -7.33
C PHE A 308 24.78 15.24 -7.45
N LYS A 309 25.49 15.76 -6.44
CA LYS A 309 26.95 15.91 -6.45
C LYS A 309 27.67 14.65 -5.98
N SER A 310 26.98 13.82 -5.19
CA SER A 310 27.52 12.59 -4.58
C SER A 310 26.43 11.56 -4.31
N MET A 311 26.81 10.28 -4.23
CA MET A 311 25.93 9.20 -3.78
C MET A 311 25.33 9.49 -2.40
N ASP A 312 26.12 10.01 -1.45
CA ASP A 312 25.65 10.36 -0.10
C ASP A 312 24.56 11.43 -0.12
N GLU A 313 24.66 12.42 -1.00
CA GLU A 313 23.63 13.43 -1.18
C GLU A 313 22.34 12.80 -1.71
N MET A 314 22.45 11.97 -2.75
CA MET A 314 21.30 11.28 -3.32
C MET A 314 20.62 10.41 -2.25
N LEU A 315 21.37 9.57 -1.55
CA LEU A 315 20.85 8.71 -0.48
C LEU A 315 20.25 9.51 0.69
N THR A 316 20.73 10.72 0.98
CA THR A 316 20.10 11.59 2.00
C THR A 316 18.62 11.85 1.71
N TYR A 317 18.25 11.93 0.42
CA TYR A 317 16.86 12.16 0.00
C TYR A 317 16.03 10.88 -0.08
N PHE A 318 16.63 9.77 -0.53
CA PHE A 318 15.91 8.53 -0.82
C PHE A 318 15.86 7.54 0.35
N GLN A 319 16.81 7.60 1.29
CA GLN A 319 16.88 6.63 2.40
C GLN A 319 15.57 6.47 3.20
N PRO A 320 14.80 7.54 3.51
CA PRO A 320 13.53 7.39 4.21
C PRO A 320 12.51 6.52 3.48
N TYR A 321 12.50 6.55 2.14
CA TYR A 321 11.66 5.70 1.32
C TYR A 321 12.17 4.26 1.29
N LEU A 322 13.49 4.09 1.12
CA LEU A 322 14.14 2.78 1.13
C LEU A 322 13.90 2.05 2.47
N ASP A 323 13.97 2.77 3.59
CA ASP A 323 13.71 2.25 4.94
C ASP A 323 12.26 1.79 5.13
N LYS A 324 11.33 2.35 4.35
CA LYS A 324 9.92 1.93 4.28
C LYS A 324 9.65 0.82 3.27
N GLY A 325 10.69 0.34 2.58
CA GLY A 325 10.59 -0.74 1.60
C GLY A 325 10.18 -0.29 0.19
N VAL A 326 10.12 1.02 -0.07
CA VAL A 326 9.93 1.55 -1.42
C VAL A 326 11.20 1.34 -2.21
N LYS A 327 11.14 0.52 -3.26
CA LYS A 327 12.33 0.13 -4.05
C LYS A 327 12.45 0.86 -5.38
N LEU A 328 11.34 1.34 -5.94
CA LEU A 328 11.26 1.88 -7.29
C LEU A 328 10.65 3.28 -7.30
N PHE A 329 11.08 4.11 -8.25
CA PHE A 329 10.69 5.50 -8.43
C PHE A 329 10.50 5.83 -9.91
N ASP A 330 9.65 6.79 -10.22
CA ASP A 330 9.52 7.38 -11.55
C ASP A 330 10.45 8.59 -11.67
N PHE A 331 11.54 8.49 -12.45
CA PHE A 331 12.50 9.59 -12.57
C PHE A 331 12.20 10.48 -13.75
N TYR A 332 12.08 11.78 -13.52
CA TYR A 332 12.00 12.83 -14.53
C TYR A 332 13.30 13.62 -14.53
N ILE A 333 14.09 13.50 -15.60
CA ILE A 333 15.48 13.99 -15.64
C ILE A 333 15.71 14.81 -16.92
N PRO A 334 16.37 15.97 -16.86
CA PRO A 334 16.79 16.66 -18.07
C PRO A 334 17.89 15.85 -18.74
N GLU A 335 17.78 15.56 -20.04
CA GLU A 335 18.73 14.67 -20.72
C GLU A 335 20.18 15.17 -20.64
N ILE A 336 20.37 16.49 -20.61
CA ILE A 336 21.70 17.10 -20.53
C ILE A 336 22.34 16.80 -19.17
N SER A 337 21.59 16.91 -18.08
CA SER A 337 22.07 16.55 -16.74
C SER A 337 22.40 15.05 -16.67
N TRP A 338 21.58 14.20 -17.30
CA TRP A 338 21.82 12.76 -17.36
C TRP A 338 23.14 12.39 -18.05
N ILE A 339 23.48 13.10 -19.12
CA ILE A 339 24.67 12.81 -19.94
C ILE A 339 25.94 13.37 -19.30
N PHE A 340 25.91 14.62 -18.84
CA PHE A 340 27.13 15.33 -18.43
C PHE A 340 27.36 15.34 -16.92
N ASP A 341 26.31 15.32 -16.11
CA ASP A 341 26.42 15.54 -14.67
C ASP A 341 26.26 14.23 -13.87
N ALA A 342 25.43 13.29 -14.34
CA ALA A 342 25.25 12.01 -13.67
C ALA A 342 26.53 11.17 -13.73
N LYS A 343 27.06 10.79 -12.56
CA LYS A 343 28.20 9.85 -12.46
C LYS A 343 27.72 8.42 -12.68
N GLU A 344 28.65 7.53 -13.07
CA GLU A 344 28.32 6.13 -13.40
C GLU A 344 27.64 5.39 -12.25
N ASP A 345 28.14 5.55 -11.02
CA ASP A 345 27.57 4.96 -9.81
C ASP A 345 26.15 5.46 -9.54
N MET A 346 25.90 6.77 -9.68
CA MET A 346 24.56 7.34 -9.53
C MET A 346 23.60 6.89 -10.64
N ARG A 347 24.07 6.80 -11.90
CA ARG A 347 23.25 6.23 -12.98
C ARG A 347 22.89 4.79 -12.68
N ASN A 348 23.86 3.96 -12.30
CA ASN A 348 23.61 2.55 -11.96
C ASN A 348 22.62 2.43 -10.80
N TRP A 349 22.70 3.30 -9.80
CA TRP A 349 21.72 3.34 -8.71
C TRP A 349 20.33 3.72 -9.23
N ILE A 350 20.21 4.78 -10.04
CA ILE A 350 18.93 5.18 -10.65
C ILE A 350 18.34 4.03 -11.47
N PHE A 351 19.13 3.33 -12.29
CA PHE A 351 18.68 2.14 -13.02
C PHE A 351 18.15 1.05 -12.09
N LYS A 352 18.83 0.82 -10.95
CA LYS A 352 18.43 -0.19 -9.97
C LYS A 352 17.09 0.15 -9.28
N HIS A 353 16.81 1.44 -9.17
CA HIS A 353 15.66 1.98 -8.45
C HIS A 353 14.61 2.66 -9.35
N ALA A 354 14.69 2.56 -10.67
CA ALA A 354 13.72 3.18 -11.57
C ALA A 354 12.57 2.22 -11.90
N ASN A 355 11.32 2.65 -11.73
CA ASN A 355 10.22 2.03 -12.45
C ASN A 355 10.29 2.44 -13.94
N LYS A 356 10.52 3.74 -14.19
CA LYS A 356 10.83 4.33 -15.49
C LYS A 356 11.72 5.57 -15.35
N ILE A 357 12.33 5.98 -16.45
CA ILE A 357 13.11 7.20 -16.61
C ILE A 357 12.52 8.01 -17.76
N VAL A 358 12.20 9.27 -17.49
CA VAL A 358 11.56 10.20 -18.41
C VAL A 358 12.50 11.37 -18.65
N PHE A 359 12.87 11.58 -19.91
CA PHE A 359 13.67 12.73 -20.32
C PHE A 359 12.80 13.93 -20.66
N ILE A 360 13.10 15.03 -19.99
CA ILE A 360 12.48 16.33 -20.20
C ILE A 360 13.48 17.27 -20.88
N SER A 361 13.15 17.70 -22.09
CA SER A 361 14.03 18.57 -22.90
C SER A 361 14.20 19.99 -22.37
N ASP A 362 15.45 20.47 -22.39
CA ASP A 362 15.84 21.89 -22.34
C ASP A 362 15.61 22.61 -23.70
N GLY A 363 14.52 22.26 -24.38
CA GLY A 363 14.12 22.80 -25.68
C GLY A 363 15.05 22.43 -26.84
N ASN A 364 15.76 23.42 -27.38
CA ASN A 364 16.63 23.27 -28.57
C ASN A 364 18.04 22.73 -28.24
N ALA A 365 18.34 22.51 -26.96
CA ALA A 365 19.64 21.98 -26.53
C ALA A 365 19.71 20.44 -26.68
N GLN A 366 18.58 19.74 -26.58
CA GLN A 366 18.51 18.28 -26.69
C GLN A 366 19.08 17.76 -28.02
N GLN A 367 18.80 18.44 -29.13
CA GLN A 367 19.28 18.04 -30.46
C GLN A 367 20.81 18.06 -30.54
N TYR A 368 21.44 19.08 -29.97
CA TYR A 368 22.88 19.23 -30.02
C TYR A 368 23.58 18.33 -28.99
N HIS A 369 23.15 18.40 -27.74
CA HIS A 369 23.84 17.74 -26.64
C HIS A 369 23.52 16.24 -26.56
N PHE A 370 22.24 15.89 -26.65
CA PHE A 370 21.82 14.49 -26.54
C PHE A 370 21.96 13.74 -27.86
N ILE A 371 21.50 14.29 -28.98
CA ILE A 371 21.61 13.59 -30.26
C ILE A 371 23.01 13.71 -30.86
N GLU A 372 23.49 14.91 -31.21
CA GLU A 372 24.75 15.03 -31.96
C GLU A 372 25.99 14.63 -31.16
N ASN A 373 26.14 15.19 -29.95
CA ASN A 373 27.37 15.05 -29.17
C ASN A 373 27.46 13.70 -28.43
N HIS A 374 26.32 13.07 -28.15
CA HIS A 374 26.27 11.84 -27.35
C HIS A 374 25.73 10.64 -28.15
N TYR A 375 24.42 10.59 -28.38
CA TYR A 375 23.76 9.37 -28.87
C TYR A 375 24.14 9.02 -30.30
N GLN A 376 24.31 10.00 -31.20
CA GLN A 376 24.77 9.75 -32.57
C GLN A 376 26.16 9.11 -32.58
N ASN A 377 27.09 9.64 -31.77
CA ASN A 377 28.45 9.12 -31.68
C ASN A 377 28.44 7.69 -31.15
N TRP A 378 27.56 7.38 -30.20
CA TRP A 378 27.38 6.04 -29.67
C TRP A 378 26.73 5.07 -30.69
N ALA A 379 25.59 5.45 -31.26
CA ALA A 379 24.77 4.58 -32.12
C ALA A 379 25.45 4.27 -33.45
N LEU A 380 26.17 5.23 -34.03
CA LEU A 380 26.83 5.05 -35.32
C LEU A 380 28.10 4.21 -35.27
N ASN A 381 28.70 4.03 -34.09
CA ASN A 381 29.81 3.10 -33.92
C ASN A 381 29.35 1.65 -34.13
N ASP A 382 30.25 0.79 -34.59
CA ASP A 382 29.95 -0.64 -34.74
C ASP A 382 29.79 -1.27 -33.36
N LYS A 383 28.66 -1.95 -33.18
CA LYS A 383 28.30 -2.60 -31.94
C LYS A 383 28.48 -4.11 -32.11
N PRO A 384 29.12 -4.79 -31.15
CA PRO A 384 29.36 -6.23 -31.24
C PRO A 384 28.07 -7.04 -31.15
N ARG A 385 27.02 -6.46 -30.55
CA ARG A 385 25.71 -7.08 -30.36
C ARG A 385 24.60 -6.04 -30.46
N GLN A 386 23.45 -6.50 -30.93
CA GLN A 386 22.17 -5.79 -30.88
C GLN A 386 21.25 -6.56 -29.94
N TYR A 387 20.35 -5.86 -29.27
CA TYR A 387 19.42 -6.44 -28.31
C TYR A 387 17.98 -6.18 -28.77
N SER A 388 17.15 -7.21 -28.70
CA SER A 388 15.70 -7.09 -28.82
C SER A 388 15.12 -6.37 -27.59
N LYS A 389 13.89 -5.85 -27.71
CA LYS A 389 13.17 -5.22 -26.59
C LYS A 389 13.04 -6.17 -25.39
N SER A 390 12.73 -7.45 -25.63
CA SER A 390 12.63 -8.47 -24.58
C SER A 390 13.95 -8.73 -23.87
N GLU A 391 15.08 -8.77 -24.60
CA GLU A 391 16.40 -8.94 -23.98
C GLU A 391 16.77 -7.73 -23.12
N LEU A 392 16.46 -6.51 -23.59
CA LEU A 392 16.70 -5.29 -22.80
C LEU A 392 15.86 -5.28 -21.52
N LEU A 393 14.58 -5.66 -21.60
CA LEU A 393 13.72 -5.76 -20.42
C LEU A 393 14.23 -6.82 -19.43
N GLU A 394 14.70 -7.97 -19.94
CA GLU A 394 15.31 -9.01 -19.09
C GLU A 394 16.57 -8.48 -18.40
N ILE A 395 17.45 -7.79 -19.13
CA ILE A 395 18.67 -7.19 -18.55
C ILE A 395 18.31 -6.14 -17.50
N TRP A 396 17.33 -5.27 -17.77
CA TRP A 396 16.83 -4.28 -16.82
C TRP A 396 16.35 -4.95 -15.53
N ASN A 397 15.44 -5.91 -15.63
CA ASN A 397 14.85 -6.60 -14.48
C ASN A 397 15.90 -7.39 -13.69
N ASN A 398 16.80 -8.10 -14.37
CA ASN A 398 17.88 -8.86 -13.73
C ASN A 398 18.86 -7.94 -12.99
N PHE A 399 19.16 -6.77 -13.53
CA PHE A 399 20.01 -5.78 -12.87
C PHE A 399 19.35 -5.23 -11.59
N GLN A 400 18.04 -4.98 -11.61
CA GLN A 400 17.28 -4.51 -10.45
C GLN A 400 17.20 -5.55 -9.33
N GLN A 401 17.00 -6.82 -9.68
CA GLN A 401 16.79 -7.91 -8.71
C GLN A 401 18.09 -8.47 -8.11
N ASN A 402 19.26 -8.18 -8.71
CA ASN A 402 20.52 -8.74 -8.27
C ASN A 402 21.32 -7.77 -7.41
N ASP A 403 21.26 -7.96 -6.09
CA ASP A 403 21.99 -7.14 -5.11
C ASP A 403 23.52 -7.21 -5.26
N ASN A 404 24.06 -8.26 -5.89
CA ASN A 404 25.50 -8.44 -6.10
C ASN A 404 26.02 -7.69 -7.33
N VAL A 405 25.15 -7.11 -8.15
CA VAL A 405 25.52 -6.37 -9.37
C VAL A 405 25.24 -4.89 -9.16
N ASN A 406 26.32 -4.09 -9.19
CA ASN A 406 26.27 -2.63 -8.99
C ASN A 406 26.68 -1.84 -10.25
N LYS A 407 26.97 -2.55 -11.34
CA LYS A 407 27.32 -1.97 -12.63
C LYS A 407 26.47 -2.59 -13.72
N LEU A 408 25.91 -1.75 -14.58
CA LEU A 408 25.15 -2.22 -15.73
C LEU A 408 26.02 -3.15 -16.61
N PRO A 409 25.47 -4.28 -17.07
CA PRO A 409 26.22 -5.25 -17.86
C PRO A 409 26.43 -4.80 -19.32
N ILE A 410 25.75 -3.73 -19.75
CA ILE A 410 25.77 -3.18 -21.11
C ILE A 410 25.80 -1.65 -21.07
N ASP A 411 26.16 -1.03 -22.20
CA ASP A 411 26.01 0.42 -22.42
C ASP A 411 24.57 0.84 -22.14
N PHE A 412 24.36 1.88 -21.32
CA PHE A 412 23.02 2.26 -20.89
C PHE A 412 22.19 2.87 -22.03
N GLU A 413 22.83 3.38 -23.08
CA GLU A 413 22.18 3.99 -24.23
C GLU A 413 21.32 2.98 -25.01
N TYR A 414 21.57 1.67 -24.88
CA TYR A 414 20.67 0.65 -25.43
C TYR A 414 19.24 0.76 -24.88
N PHE A 415 19.08 1.20 -23.62
CA PHE A 415 17.76 1.29 -23.01
C PHE A 415 16.93 2.47 -23.52
N TYR A 416 17.50 3.44 -24.24
CA TYR A 416 16.72 4.54 -24.82
C TYR A 416 15.67 4.10 -25.84
N THR A 417 15.77 2.87 -26.35
CA THR A 417 14.78 2.27 -27.26
C THR A 417 13.76 1.39 -26.54
N LEU A 418 13.90 1.21 -25.22
CA LEU A 418 12.98 0.47 -24.36
C LEU A 418 11.87 1.41 -23.86
N GLU A 419 10.93 1.74 -24.74
CA GLU A 419 9.89 2.78 -24.54
C GLU A 419 9.00 2.61 -23.29
N GLU A 420 8.89 1.39 -22.77
CA GLU A 420 8.16 1.09 -21.53
C GLU A 420 8.94 1.50 -20.26
N LYS A 421 10.25 1.69 -20.37
CA LYS A 421 11.17 2.13 -19.29
C LYS A 421 11.77 3.49 -19.54
N PHE A 422 11.97 3.89 -20.79
CA PHE A 422 12.50 5.20 -21.18
C PHE A 422 11.51 5.97 -22.04
N LYS A 423 11.12 7.15 -21.58
CA LYS A 423 10.28 8.08 -22.36
C LYS A 423 11.06 9.35 -22.63
N ILE A 424 11.03 9.85 -23.86
CA ILE A 424 11.78 11.05 -24.24
C ILE A 424 10.79 12.07 -24.78
N TYR A 425 10.76 13.25 -24.16
CA TYR A 425 9.89 14.34 -24.58
C TYR A 425 10.68 15.56 -25.05
N ASN A 426 10.20 16.17 -26.13
CA ASN A 426 10.70 17.44 -26.66
C ASN A 426 9.52 18.37 -27.00
N LEU A 427 9.80 19.65 -27.24
CA LEU A 427 8.76 20.59 -27.69
C LEU A 427 8.25 20.27 -29.10
N GLU A 428 9.05 19.62 -29.97
CA GLU A 428 8.65 19.25 -31.34
C GLU A 428 9.20 17.88 -31.70
N LYS A 429 8.35 16.86 -31.78
CA LYS A 429 8.81 15.48 -31.93
C LYS A 429 9.47 15.18 -33.28
N ASN A 430 9.08 15.86 -34.36
CA ASN A 430 9.47 15.48 -35.72
C ASN A 430 10.93 15.83 -36.04
N TYR A 431 11.63 16.60 -35.20
CA TYR A 431 13.04 16.89 -35.39
C TYR A 431 13.88 15.59 -35.51
N ILE A 432 13.46 14.53 -34.82
CA ILE A 432 14.19 13.25 -34.76
C ILE A 432 14.16 12.50 -36.09
N ASN A 433 13.21 12.82 -36.98
CA ASN A 433 12.98 12.08 -38.22
C ASN A 433 14.22 12.04 -39.12
N SER A 434 14.94 13.15 -39.23
CA SER A 434 16.18 13.23 -40.00
C SER A 434 17.27 12.30 -39.45
N PHE A 435 17.47 12.32 -38.12
CA PHE A 435 18.44 11.44 -37.46
C PHE A 435 18.05 9.95 -37.58
N ASN A 436 16.78 9.62 -37.32
CA ASN A 436 16.28 8.25 -37.45
C ASN A 436 16.37 7.75 -38.90
N GLY A 437 16.11 8.61 -39.89
CA GLY A 437 16.34 8.29 -41.31
C GLY A 437 17.78 7.92 -41.60
N LYS A 438 18.75 8.66 -41.04
CA LYS A 438 20.18 8.36 -41.15
C LYS A 438 20.53 7.01 -40.51
N LEU A 439 19.95 6.66 -39.36
CA LEU A 439 20.17 5.35 -38.73
C LEU A 439 19.64 4.21 -39.62
N ARG A 440 18.41 4.32 -40.13
CA ARG A 440 17.83 3.34 -41.06
C ARG A 440 18.65 3.16 -42.34
N SER A 441 19.11 4.26 -42.93
CA SER A 441 19.97 4.20 -44.14
C SER A 441 21.30 3.45 -43.93
N ARG A 442 21.70 3.23 -42.67
CA ARG A 442 22.91 2.51 -42.28
C ARG A 442 22.62 1.12 -41.67
N GLY A 443 21.38 0.63 -41.76
CA GLY A 443 20.98 -0.66 -41.17
C GLY A 443 21.04 -0.68 -39.64
N LYS A 444 20.76 0.47 -39.00
CA LYS A 444 20.76 0.63 -37.53
C LYS A 444 19.35 0.92 -37.00
N GLU A 445 18.36 0.20 -37.50
CA GLU A 445 16.94 0.29 -37.09
C GLU A 445 16.78 0.06 -35.58
N TRP A 446 17.59 -0.81 -34.99
CA TRP A 446 17.58 -1.13 -33.56
C TRP A 446 17.88 0.06 -32.66
N ALA A 447 18.51 1.13 -33.18
CA ALA A 447 18.91 2.32 -32.43
C ALA A 447 17.98 3.53 -32.66
N VAL A 448 16.89 3.35 -33.42
CA VAL A 448 15.91 4.41 -33.68
C VAL A 448 15.25 4.86 -32.38
N LEU A 449 15.23 6.16 -32.13
CA LEU A 449 14.61 6.74 -30.93
C LEU A 449 13.15 7.09 -31.18
N ASN A 450 12.30 6.84 -30.19
CA ASN A 450 10.96 7.41 -30.13
C ASN A 450 10.97 8.67 -29.25
N ILE A 451 10.66 9.82 -29.86
CA ILE A 451 10.54 11.10 -29.15
C ILE A 451 9.10 11.56 -29.27
N ASN A 452 8.51 11.89 -28.12
CA ASN A 452 7.16 12.40 -28.01
C ASN A 452 7.17 13.91 -27.78
N GLN A 453 6.02 14.54 -27.98
CA GLN A 453 5.88 15.98 -27.82
C GLN A 453 5.25 16.31 -26.47
N TYR A 454 5.77 17.33 -25.77
CA TYR A 454 5.08 17.97 -24.66
C TYR A 454 4.38 19.25 -25.11
N PRO A 455 3.28 19.65 -24.47
CA PRO A 455 2.59 20.90 -24.79
C PRO A 455 3.38 22.10 -24.29
N VAL A 456 3.45 23.14 -25.13
CA VAL A 456 3.96 24.45 -24.71
C VAL A 456 2.89 25.20 -23.91
N ASP A 457 1.62 25.02 -24.29
CA ASP A 457 0.48 25.63 -23.62
C ASP A 457 -0.08 24.70 -22.51
N PRO A 458 -0.02 25.09 -21.22
CA PRO A 458 -0.57 24.27 -20.14
C PRO A 458 -2.08 24.04 -20.25
N TYR A 459 -2.82 24.88 -20.97
CA TYR A 459 -4.26 24.70 -21.18
C TYR A 459 -4.61 23.51 -22.07
N GLU A 460 -3.64 22.99 -22.84
CA GLU A 460 -3.84 21.79 -23.66
C GLU A 460 -4.29 20.58 -22.83
N ILE A 461 -3.96 20.53 -21.53
CA ILE A 461 -4.41 19.44 -20.64
C ILE A 461 -5.93 19.26 -20.66
N GLN A 462 -6.69 20.34 -20.89
CA GLN A 462 -8.16 20.32 -20.91
C GLN A 462 -8.72 19.50 -22.08
N ASN A 463 -7.95 19.37 -23.16
CA ASN A 463 -8.31 18.58 -24.34
C ASN A 463 -8.09 17.07 -24.12
N TYR A 464 -7.33 16.70 -23.08
CA TYR A 464 -6.95 15.30 -22.82
C TYR A 464 -7.63 14.77 -21.58
N LEU A 465 -7.55 15.47 -20.44
CA LEU A 465 -8.10 15.03 -19.15
C LEU A 465 -9.49 15.65 -18.91
N GLN A 466 -10.50 14.86 -18.55
CA GLN A 466 -11.89 15.34 -18.43
C GLN A 466 -12.30 15.80 -17.01
N VAL A 467 -11.53 15.50 -15.96
CA VAL A 467 -12.05 15.55 -14.56
C VAL A 467 -11.21 16.41 -13.59
N THR A 468 -10.07 16.98 -14.00
CA THR A 468 -9.12 17.65 -13.08
C THR A 468 -8.75 19.10 -13.45
N ASN A 469 -9.49 19.71 -14.37
CA ASN A 469 -8.91 20.77 -15.20
C ASN A 469 -8.74 22.14 -14.54
N GLN A 470 -9.70 22.60 -13.71
CA GLN A 470 -9.60 23.96 -13.16
C GLN A 470 -8.71 24.06 -11.95
N ASP A 471 -8.59 23.00 -11.14
CA ASP A 471 -7.64 22.97 -10.04
C ASP A 471 -6.21 22.98 -10.60
N PHE A 472 -5.91 22.11 -11.58
CA PHE A 472 -4.61 22.09 -12.24
C PHE A 472 -4.22 23.46 -12.82
N ILE A 473 -5.09 24.07 -13.65
CA ILE A 473 -4.75 25.34 -14.28
C ILE A 473 -4.54 26.42 -13.22
N ASN A 474 -5.44 26.55 -12.24
CA ASN A 474 -5.28 27.56 -11.18
C ASN A 474 -3.98 27.37 -10.39
N GLU A 475 -3.59 26.13 -10.10
CA GLU A 475 -2.34 25.82 -9.40
C GLU A 475 -1.12 26.13 -10.28
N PHE A 476 -1.12 25.70 -11.54
CA PHE A 476 -0.06 25.99 -12.49
C PHE A 476 0.16 27.49 -12.61
N LEU A 477 -0.92 28.26 -12.76
CA LEU A 477 -0.86 29.72 -12.83
C LEU A 477 -0.37 30.35 -11.52
N THR A 478 -0.79 29.82 -10.37
CA THR A 478 -0.38 30.32 -9.05
C THR A 478 1.10 30.09 -8.80
N VAL A 479 1.61 28.89 -9.09
CA VAL A 479 3.04 28.54 -8.97
C VAL A 479 3.90 29.44 -9.85
N ASN A 480 3.43 29.75 -11.06
CA ASN A 480 4.13 30.63 -11.99
C ASN A 480 3.86 32.13 -11.78
N LYS A 481 3.09 32.50 -10.74
CA LYS A 481 2.75 33.90 -10.38
C LYS A 481 2.04 34.66 -11.51
N ILE A 482 1.16 33.98 -12.22
CA ILE A 482 0.39 34.48 -13.37
C ILE A 482 -1.12 34.20 -13.20
N ASN A 483 -1.59 34.03 -11.96
CA ASN A 483 -3.01 33.80 -11.69
C ASN A 483 -3.82 35.10 -11.81
N LYS A 484 -4.95 35.05 -12.51
CA LYS A 484 -5.88 36.18 -12.69
C LYS A 484 -5.24 37.43 -13.34
N THR A 485 -4.19 37.25 -14.14
CA THR A 485 -3.51 38.32 -14.88
C THR A 485 -3.91 38.30 -16.35
N SER A 486 -4.23 39.47 -16.90
CA SER A 486 -4.27 39.71 -18.34
C SER A 486 -2.85 39.95 -18.90
N PHE A 487 -2.68 39.93 -20.23
CA PHE A 487 -1.37 40.23 -20.83
C PHE A 487 -0.82 41.60 -20.41
N LEU A 488 -1.70 42.60 -20.27
CA LEU A 488 -1.31 43.95 -19.84
C LEU A 488 -0.81 44.00 -18.39
N ASP A 489 -1.16 43.01 -17.57
CA ASP A 489 -0.67 42.93 -16.18
C ASP A 489 0.77 42.42 -16.10
N PHE A 490 1.31 41.86 -17.19
CA PHE A 490 2.74 41.52 -17.31
C PHE A 490 3.62 42.73 -17.65
N ILE A 491 3.03 43.89 -17.91
CA ILE A 491 3.77 45.12 -18.14
C ILE A 491 4.22 45.68 -16.79
N ILE A 492 5.53 45.66 -16.55
CA ILE A 492 6.12 46.22 -15.32
C ILE A 492 6.50 47.69 -15.46
N LYS A 493 6.55 48.23 -16.69
CA LYS A 493 6.79 49.65 -16.97
C LYS A 493 6.28 50.05 -18.36
N GLY A 494 5.75 51.26 -18.50
CA GLY A 494 5.31 51.80 -19.79
C GLY A 494 3.89 51.40 -20.19
N ARG A 495 3.05 50.93 -19.26
CA ARG A 495 1.66 50.51 -19.54
C ARG A 495 0.82 51.65 -20.12
N GLU A 496 1.09 52.87 -19.69
CA GLU A 496 0.44 54.10 -20.17
C GLU A 496 0.71 54.42 -21.65
N LYS A 497 1.70 53.76 -22.26
CA LYS A 497 2.09 53.96 -23.66
C LYS A 497 1.41 52.99 -24.63
N PHE A 498 0.74 51.97 -24.09
CA PHE A 498 0.02 50.98 -24.90
C PHE A 498 -1.20 51.61 -25.58
N ASP A 499 -1.29 51.50 -26.90
CA ASP A 499 -2.48 51.87 -27.68
C ASP A 499 -3.09 50.62 -28.33
N PRO A 500 -4.32 50.21 -27.96
CA PRO A 500 -4.95 49.01 -28.49
C PRO A 500 -5.29 49.08 -30.00
N ARG A 501 -5.19 50.27 -30.62
CA ARG A 501 -5.41 50.44 -32.06
C ARG A 501 -4.16 50.18 -32.89
N LYS A 502 -2.99 50.10 -32.24
CA LYS A 502 -1.70 49.82 -32.88
C LYS A 502 -1.44 48.32 -32.92
N LYS A 503 -0.63 47.89 -33.89
CA LYS A 503 -0.02 46.56 -33.90
C LYS A 503 1.06 46.48 -32.82
N ASN A 504 1.59 45.28 -32.56
CA ASN A 504 2.64 45.10 -31.55
C ASN A 504 3.93 44.64 -32.19
N LEU A 505 5.04 45.15 -31.68
CA LEU A 505 6.38 44.72 -32.03
C LEU A 505 7.12 44.36 -30.73
N ILE A 506 7.58 43.11 -30.61
CA ILE A 506 8.14 42.59 -29.36
C ILE A 506 9.61 42.21 -29.53
N PHE A 507 10.47 42.89 -28.77
CA PHE A 507 11.89 42.59 -28.74
C PHE A 507 12.16 41.33 -27.91
N ILE A 508 12.89 40.40 -28.51
CA ILE A 508 13.35 39.14 -27.90
C ILE A 508 14.87 38.98 -28.14
N GLY A 509 15.53 38.14 -27.35
CA GLY A 509 16.91 37.73 -27.62
C GLY A 509 17.97 38.64 -26.98
N SER A 510 17.68 39.20 -25.81
CA SER A 510 18.64 40.07 -25.09
C SER A 510 19.80 39.32 -24.43
N SER A 511 19.89 37.99 -24.54
CA SER A 511 20.84 37.18 -23.74
C SER A 511 22.31 37.37 -24.12
N LEU A 512 22.57 37.90 -25.31
CA LEU A 512 23.91 38.10 -25.87
C LEU A 512 24.66 39.25 -25.19
N PHE A 513 23.95 40.33 -24.83
CA PHE A 513 24.55 41.61 -24.45
C PHE A 513 24.41 41.97 -22.96
N LYS A 514 24.51 40.97 -22.09
CA LYS A 514 24.44 41.19 -20.62
C LYS A 514 25.62 42.01 -20.10
N LYS A 515 25.45 42.66 -18.96
CA LYS A 515 26.53 43.33 -18.21
C LYS A 515 27.65 42.34 -17.84
N ASN A 516 28.90 42.80 -17.86
CA ASN A 516 30.08 42.12 -17.32
C ASN A 516 30.85 43.09 -16.41
N ASN A 517 32.06 42.70 -15.99
CA ASN A 517 32.93 43.54 -15.16
C ASN A 517 33.39 44.85 -15.83
N LYS A 518 33.21 45.01 -17.14
CA LYS A 518 33.51 46.22 -17.93
C LYS A 518 32.26 47.04 -18.28
N GLY A 519 31.10 46.70 -17.71
CA GLY A 519 29.81 47.32 -18.04
C GLY A 519 29.03 46.53 -19.10
N TRP A 520 28.25 47.22 -19.93
CA TRP A 520 27.37 46.56 -20.91
C TRP A 520 28.13 45.99 -22.10
N ARG A 521 27.91 44.73 -22.45
CA ARG A 521 28.57 44.15 -23.64
C ARG A 521 28.17 44.83 -24.94
N ILE A 522 26.98 45.43 -24.99
CA ILE A 522 26.44 46.10 -26.19
C ILE A 522 27.32 47.27 -26.65
N ASN A 523 27.96 47.99 -25.74
CA ASN A 523 28.75 49.20 -26.04
C ASN A 523 30.26 49.00 -25.86
N GLN A 524 30.72 47.78 -25.58
CA GLN A 524 32.15 47.45 -25.44
C GLN A 524 32.88 47.34 -26.78
N ASN A 525 32.16 47.17 -27.89
CA ASN A 525 32.71 47.21 -29.23
C ASN A 525 31.95 48.25 -30.07
N GLN A 526 32.65 49.30 -30.51
CA GLN A 526 32.04 50.43 -31.19
C GLN A 526 31.38 50.05 -32.53
N ARG A 527 31.98 49.12 -33.30
CA ARG A 527 31.42 48.67 -34.59
C ARG A 527 30.13 47.89 -34.40
N ALA A 528 30.12 46.96 -33.44
CA ALA A 528 28.92 46.21 -33.08
C ALA A 528 27.82 47.13 -32.54
N TYR A 529 28.18 48.08 -31.67
CA TYR A 529 27.23 49.05 -31.15
C TYR A 529 26.60 49.89 -32.27
N GLN A 530 27.41 50.41 -33.21
CA GLN A 530 26.92 51.17 -34.37
C GLN A 530 26.00 50.35 -35.27
N GLU A 531 26.34 49.08 -35.55
CA GLU A 531 25.46 48.19 -36.32
C GLU A 531 24.11 47.99 -35.64
N ILE A 532 24.10 47.80 -34.31
CA ILE A 532 22.88 47.65 -33.52
C ILE A 532 22.04 48.93 -33.54
N GLN A 533 22.66 50.11 -33.40
CA GLN A 533 21.94 51.40 -33.50
C GLN A 533 21.30 51.57 -34.89
N ASN A 534 22.03 51.22 -35.96
CA ASN A 534 21.50 51.27 -37.33
C ASN A 534 20.35 50.28 -37.54
N TYR A 535 20.44 49.09 -36.94
CA TYR A 535 19.37 48.10 -36.95
C TYR A 535 18.10 48.64 -36.28
N ILE A 536 18.22 49.24 -35.10
CA ILE A 536 17.08 49.81 -34.39
C ILE A 536 16.50 51.02 -35.14
N ALA A 537 17.34 51.88 -35.71
CA ALA A 537 16.88 52.98 -36.55
C ALA A 537 16.10 52.48 -37.77
N LYS A 538 16.60 51.42 -38.43
CA LYS A 538 15.91 50.81 -39.56
C LYS A 538 14.60 50.12 -39.16
N LEU A 539 14.56 49.47 -37.99
CA LEU A 539 13.31 48.92 -37.47
C LEU A 539 12.25 49.99 -37.24
N LYS A 540 12.61 51.16 -36.72
CA LYS A 540 11.67 52.27 -36.53
C LYS A 540 11.16 52.84 -37.87
N GLU A 541 11.92 52.71 -38.95
CA GLU A 541 11.47 53.06 -40.31
C GLU A 541 10.44 52.05 -40.84
N LEU A 542 10.71 50.76 -40.69
CA LEU A 542 9.80 49.68 -41.12
C LEU A 542 8.55 49.59 -40.23
N TYR A 543 8.71 49.83 -38.93
CA TYR A 543 7.66 49.66 -37.93
C TYR A 543 7.49 50.96 -37.15
N PRO A 544 6.87 52.00 -37.73
CA PRO A 544 6.84 53.32 -37.12
C PRO A 544 6.10 53.34 -35.77
N LEU A 545 6.60 54.14 -34.82
CA LEU A 545 6.02 54.31 -33.47
C LEU A 545 4.55 54.76 -33.48
N SER A 546 4.08 55.37 -34.57
CA SER A 546 2.68 55.75 -34.77
C SER A 546 1.75 54.55 -34.99
N GLU A 547 2.29 53.43 -35.47
CA GLU A 547 1.51 52.24 -35.88
C GLU A 547 1.79 51.02 -34.99
N TYR A 548 2.93 51.00 -34.29
CA TYR A 548 3.36 49.87 -33.47
C TYR A 548 3.59 50.26 -32.01
N ASN A 549 3.10 49.41 -31.10
CA ASN A 549 3.50 49.35 -29.71
C ASN A 549 4.83 48.59 -29.59
N TYR A 550 5.82 49.17 -28.91
CA TYR A 550 7.14 48.57 -28.74
C TYR A 550 7.29 47.90 -27.39
N PHE A 551 7.10 46.58 -27.36
CA PHE A 551 7.32 45.77 -26.17
C PHE A 551 8.74 45.24 -26.11
N PHE A 552 9.27 45.11 -24.90
CA PHE A 552 10.57 44.52 -24.62
C PHE A 552 10.40 43.37 -23.64
N LYS A 553 10.64 42.14 -24.12
CA LYS A 553 10.72 40.95 -23.26
C LYS A 553 12.17 40.51 -23.16
N LEU A 554 12.83 40.98 -22.11
CA LEU A 554 14.24 40.68 -21.87
C LEU A 554 14.42 39.32 -21.18
N HIS A 555 15.64 38.79 -21.27
CA HIS A 555 16.08 37.61 -20.53
C HIS A 555 15.89 37.82 -19.01
N PRO A 556 15.57 36.78 -18.22
CA PRO A 556 15.42 36.88 -16.76
C PRO A 556 16.61 37.42 -15.96
N SER A 557 17.77 37.65 -16.59
CA SER A 557 18.95 38.19 -15.91
C SER A 557 18.95 39.71 -15.84
N TYR A 558 18.00 40.37 -16.51
CA TYR A 558 17.86 41.81 -16.51
C TYR A 558 16.94 42.21 -15.36
N LEU A 559 17.54 42.46 -14.19
CA LEU A 559 16.80 42.86 -12.99
C LEU A 559 16.44 44.35 -13.08
N LYS A 560 15.14 44.68 -13.07
CA LYS A 560 14.54 46.05 -13.05
C LYS A 560 15.43 47.17 -13.63
N SER A 561 16.30 47.80 -12.83
CA SER A 561 17.15 48.92 -13.28
C SER A 561 18.08 48.57 -14.45
N ASP A 562 18.56 47.34 -14.52
CA ASP A 562 19.38 46.87 -15.64
C ASP A 562 18.56 46.72 -16.93
N ALA A 563 17.26 46.43 -16.84
CA ALA A 563 16.38 46.38 -18.01
C ALA A 563 16.21 47.77 -18.62
N ASP A 564 16.04 48.79 -17.78
CA ASP A 564 15.91 50.19 -18.20
C ASP A 564 17.18 50.68 -18.89
N GLU A 565 18.34 50.51 -18.25
CA GLU A 565 19.64 50.93 -18.81
C GLU A 565 19.91 50.22 -20.15
N TYR A 566 19.55 48.94 -20.27
CA TYR A 566 19.70 48.19 -21.50
C TYR A 566 18.78 48.69 -22.62
N ILE A 567 17.52 48.98 -22.32
CA ILE A 567 16.57 49.52 -23.30
C ILE A 567 17.00 50.91 -23.75
N ASP A 568 17.49 51.76 -22.85
CA ASP A 568 18.02 53.08 -23.21
C ASP A 568 19.22 52.96 -24.17
N LEU A 569 20.13 52.02 -23.90
CA LEU A 569 21.29 51.75 -24.77
C LEU A 569 20.88 51.19 -26.13
N LEU A 570 19.85 50.34 -26.19
CA LEU A 570 19.40 49.72 -27.42
C LEU A 570 18.54 50.69 -28.25
N PHE A 571 17.58 51.35 -27.61
CA PHE A 571 16.47 52.04 -28.25
C PHE A 571 16.61 53.57 -28.25
N GLY A 572 17.59 54.10 -27.52
CA GLY A 572 17.79 55.54 -27.30
C GLY A 572 16.91 56.06 -26.15
N THR A 573 17.48 56.88 -25.28
CA THR A 573 16.84 57.33 -24.02
C THR A 573 15.50 58.04 -24.24
N GLU A 574 15.40 58.95 -25.22
CA GLU A 574 14.14 59.67 -25.46
C GLU A 574 13.04 58.74 -25.97
N ASP A 575 13.35 57.89 -26.94
CA ASP A 575 12.39 56.93 -27.50
C ASP A 575 11.99 55.85 -26.49
N ALA A 576 12.95 55.37 -25.69
CA ALA A 576 12.69 54.44 -24.60
C ALA A 576 11.72 55.06 -23.59
N LYS A 577 12.01 56.29 -23.15
CA LYS A 577 11.17 57.02 -22.20
C LYS A 577 9.76 57.26 -22.74
N ASN A 578 9.59 57.52 -24.03
CA ASN A 578 8.30 57.87 -24.61
C ASN A 578 7.48 56.66 -25.10
N SER A 579 8.12 55.58 -25.52
CA SER A 579 7.44 54.52 -26.30
C SER A 579 7.69 53.09 -25.83
N ALA A 580 8.76 52.82 -25.09
CA ALA A 580 9.08 51.45 -24.67
C ALA A 580 8.13 50.93 -23.58
N ILE A 581 7.64 49.71 -23.78
CA ILE A 581 6.80 48.94 -22.85
C ILE A 581 7.60 47.72 -22.39
N LEU A 582 7.95 47.66 -21.11
CA LEU A 582 8.75 46.56 -20.56
C LEU A 582 7.82 45.49 -19.98
N LEU A 583 7.93 44.28 -20.54
CA LEU A 583 7.29 43.08 -20.01
C LEU A 583 8.19 42.47 -18.93
N ASP A 584 7.58 41.80 -17.94
CA ASP A 584 8.32 41.17 -16.85
C ASP A 584 9.40 40.21 -17.40
N PRO A 585 10.70 40.50 -17.20
CA PRO A 585 11.78 39.64 -17.67
C PRO A 585 11.78 38.26 -17.00
N THR A 586 11.21 38.14 -15.80
CA THR A 586 11.28 36.93 -14.97
C THR A 586 10.31 35.83 -15.42
N LEU A 587 9.19 36.22 -16.03
CA LEU A 587 8.19 35.31 -16.60
C LEU A 587 8.69 34.64 -17.88
N ALA A 588 8.35 33.37 -18.08
CA ALA A 588 8.64 32.69 -19.34
C ALA A 588 7.76 33.24 -20.47
N TRP A 589 8.31 33.33 -21.68
CA TRP A 589 7.57 33.87 -22.84
C TRP A 589 6.35 33.01 -23.19
N GLU A 590 6.50 31.70 -23.06
CA GLU A 590 5.48 30.70 -23.31
C GLU A 590 4.22 30.96 -22.46
N TYR A 591 4.39 31.40 -21.20
CA TYR A 591 3.27 31.71 -20.31
C TYR A 591 2.50 32.96 -20.74
N LEU A 592 3.23 33.99 -21.22
CA LEU A 592 2.61 35.21 -21.73
C LEU A 592 1.75 34.89 -22.95
N MET A 593 2.25 34.04 -23.85
CA MET A 593 1.50 33.59 -25.03
C MET A 593 0.27 32.78 -24.63
N SER A 594 0.42 31.77 -23.78
CA SER A 594 -0.69 30.93 -23.33
C SER A 594 -1.83 31.74 -22.71
N ILE A 595 -1.51 32.68 -21.82
CA ILE A 595 -2.52 33.57 -21.22
C ILE A 595 -3.21 34.43 -22.28
N ASP A 596 -2.45 34.98 -23.22
CA ASP A 596 -3.03 35.84 -24.24
C ASP A 596 -3.90 35.08 -25.26
N ILE A 597 -3.54 33.83 -25.57
CA ILE A 597 -4.37 32.91 -26.36
C ILE A 597 -5.73 32.69 -25.66
N GLN A 598 -5.74 32.45 -24.34
CA GLN A 598 -7.00 32.31 -23.61
C GLN A 598 -7.82 33.61 -23.60
N ASN A 599 -7.15 34.77 -23.57
CA ASN A 599 -7.82 36.08 -23.64
C ASN A 599 -8.53 36.34 -24.98
N MET A 600 -8.23 35.56 -26.03
CA MET A 600 -8.96 35.63 -27.30
C MET A 600 -10.44 35.28 -27.15
N GLN A 601 -10.78 34.37 -26.23
CA GLN A 601 -12.18 33.94 -25.99
C GLN A 601 -13.08 35.11 -25.56
N ASN A 602 -12.49 36.16 -24.97
CA ASN A 602 -13.18 37.36 -24.52
C ASN A 602 -12.84 38.61 -25.35
N ASP A 603 -12.27 38.43 -26.55
CA ASP A 603 -11.80 39.51 -27.44
C ASP A 603 -10.87 40.53 -26.75
N SER A 604 -10.04 40.03 -25.83
CA SER A 604 -9.13 40.83 -25.01
C SER A 604 -7.66 40.51 -25.25
N SER A 605 -7.37 39.65 -26.24
CA SER A 605 -6.02 39.30 -26.66
C SER A 605 -5.29 40.52 -27.21
N ILE A 606 -4.09 40.72 -26.70
CA ILE A 606 -3.17 41.75 -27.15
C ILE A 606 -2.40 41.26 -28.36
N LEU A 607 -1.98 39.99 -28.37
CA LEU A 607 -1.09 39.44 -29.37
C LEU A 607 -1.81 39.01 -30.66
N PHE A 608 -3.09 38.61 -30.56
CA PHE A 608 -3.88 38.01 -31.63
C PHE A 608 -5.21 38.74 -31.83
N ASN A 609 -5.75 38.64 -33.05
CA ASN A 609 -7.15 38.96 -33.35
C ASN A 609 -8.06 37.83 -32.87
N SER A 610 -9.36 38.11 -32.73
CA SER A 610 -10.36 37.12 -32.31
C SER A 610 -10.47 35.92 -33.26
N ASP A 611 -10.09 36.08 -34.53
CA ASP A 611 -10.04 35.02 -35.54
C ASP A 611 -8.73 34.20 -35.50
N GLY A 612 -7.85 34.49 -34.54
CA GLY A 612 -6.56 33.86 -34.36
C GLY A 612 -5.44 34.49 -35.15
N THR A 613 -5.67 35.40 -36.10
CA THR A 613 -4.60 36.03 -36.89
C THR A 613 -3.70 36.93 -36.05
N SER A 614 -2.43 37.11 -36.48
CA SER A 614 -1.46 37.90 -35.72
C SER A 614 -1.77 39.39 -35.68
N LYS A 615 -1.64 40.02 -34.50
CA LYS A 615 -1.48 41.48 -34.33
C LYS A 615 -0.02 41.88 -34.06
N THR A 616 0.87 40.90 -34.00
CA THR A 616 2.18 41.03 -33.35
C THR A 616 3.29 40.50 -34.23
N GLU A 617 4.43 41.18 -34.25
CA GLU A 617 5.67 40.65 -34.82
C GLU A 617 6.79 40.62 -33.78
N LEU A 618 7.64 39.59 -33.86
CA LEU A 618 8.86 39.51 -33.07
C LEU A 618 10.04 40.15 -33.82
N PHE A 619 10.96 40.75 -33.06
CA PHE A 619 12.25 41.21 -33.58
C PHE A 619 13.37 41.00 -32.56
N GLY A 620 14.61 41.01 -33.03
CA GLY A 620 15.75 40.92 -32.15
C GLY A 620 17.08 40.69 -32.86
N LEU A 621 18.14 40.66 -32.06
CA LEU A 621 19.53 40.52 -32.55
C LEU A 621 20.05 39.08 -32.45
N GLN A 622 19.27 38.19 -31.83
CA GLN A 622 19.67 36.81 -31.55
C GLN A 622 18.63 35.85 -32.14
N GLY A 623 18.74 35.58 -33.45
CA GLY A 623 17.88 34.63 -34.15
C GLY A 623 18.01 33.17 -33.69
N THR A 624 18.95 32.85 -32.80
CA THR A 624 19.18 31.50 -32.23
C THR A 624 18.44 31.25 -30.92
N THR A 625 17.64 32.20 -30.45
CA THR A 625 16.91 32.07 -29.18
C THR A 625 15.82 31.01 -29.28
N THR A 626 15.69 30.18 -28.23
CA THR A 626 14.67 29.13 -28.11
C THR A 626 13.26 29.69 -28.17
N VAL A 627 13.07 30.98 -27.83
CA VAL A 627 11.77 31.67 -27.89
C VAL A 627 11.17 31.64 -29.30
N LEU A 628 11.97 31.81 -30.35
CA LEU A 628 11.44 31.75 -31.71
C LEU A 628 10.89 30.35 -32.00
N LEU A 629 11.64 29.31 -31.63
CA LEU A 629 11.23 27.93 -31.85
C LEU A 629 9.96 27.58 -31.05
N THR A 630 9.90 27.94 -29.77
CA THR A 630 8.71 27.66 -28.93
C THR A 630 7.50 28.42 -29.41
N THR A 631 7.66 29.65 -29.90
CA THR A 631 6.60 30.44 -30.53
C THR A 631 6.07 29.73 -31.77
N MET A 632 6.95 29.35 -32.71
CA MET A 632 6.52 28.69 -33.95
C MET A 632 5.81 27.36 -33.69
N VAL A 633 6.35 26.57 -32.75
CA VAL A 633 5.75 25.28 -32.37
C VAL A 633 4.40 25.48 -31.70
N LEU A 634 4.26 26.46 -30.81
CA LEU A 634 2.98 26.79 -30.18
C LEU A 634 1.94 27.23 -31.22
N LEU A 635 2.32 28.11 -32.16
CA LEU A 635 1.41 28.58 -33.21
C LEU A 635 0.96 27.42 -34.13
N ASN A 636 1.89 26.52 -34.47
CA ASN A 636 1.55 25.34 -35.26
C ASN A 636 0.67 24.36 -34.47
N SER A 637 1.01 24.02 -33.24
CA SER A 637 0.27 23.02 -32.47
C SER A 637 -1.11 23.49 -32.04
N HIS A 638 -1.26 24.78 -31.73
CA HIS A 638 -2.51 25.34 -31.21
C HIS A 638 -3.44 25.83 -32.33
N PHE A 639 -2.92 26.59 -33.30
CA PHE A 639 -3.72 27.16 -34.38
C PHE A 639 -3.65 26.38 -35.70
N GLY A 640 -2.75 25.40 -35.82
CA GLY A 640 -2.52 24.70 -37.09
C GLY A 640 -1.81 25.56 -38.13
N TRP A 641 -1.14 26.64 -37.71
CA TRP A 641 -0.51 27.58 -38.64
C TRP A 641 0.58 26.94 -39.50
N ASP A 642 0.55 27.27 -40.79
CA ASP A 642 1.61 26.94 -41.74
C ASP A 642 2.78 27.95 -41.68
N ALA A 643 3.80 27.74 -42.52
CA ALA A 643 4.98 28.60 -42.55
C ALA A 643 4.67 30.07 -42.91
N GLU A 644 3.70 30.33 -43.79
CA GLU A 644 3.36 31.69 -44.22
C GLU A 644 2.58 32.43 -43.14
N GLN A 645 1.66 31.74 -42.46
CA GLN A 645 0.97 32.29 -41.29
C GLN A 645 1.94 32.56 -40.14
N ILE A 646 2.85 31.63 -39.85
CA ILE A 646 3.88 31.82 -38.83
C ILE A 646 4.77 33.04 -39.11
N LYS A 647 5.13 33.31 -40.38
CA LYS A 647 5.92 34.49 -40.75
C LYS A 647 5.25 35.81 -40.39
N THR A 648 3.92 35.84 -40.22
CA THR A 648 3.22 37.05 -39.75
C THR A 648 3.44 37.36 -38.28
N PHE A 649 4.01 36.42 -37.50
CA PHE A 649 4.38 36.59 -36.10
C PHE A 649 5.90 36.48 -35.90
N VAL A 650 6.53 35.49 -36.53
CA VAL A 650 7.97 35.21 -36.46
C VAL A 650 8.59 35.38 -37.85
N ASN A 651 8.88 36.63 -38.21
CA ASN A 651 9.59 36.94 -39.45
C ASN A 651 11.11 36.94 -39.23
N PHE A 652 11.84 35.96 -39.77
CA PHE A 652 13.30 35.89 -39.62
C PHE A 652 14.05 37.06 -40.28
N HIS A 653 13.41 37.80 -41.21
CA HIS A 653 13.97 39.05 -41.69
C HIS A 653 14.08 40.12 -40.59
N ASN A 654 13.35 40.01 -39.48
CA ASN A 654 13.49 40.87 -38.32
C ASN A 654 14.59 40.40 -37.35
N PHE A 655 15.26 39.29 -37.67
CA PHE A 655 16.41 38.73 -36.95
C PHE A 655 17.64 38.59 -37.88
N PRO A 656 18.08 39.68 -38.53
CA PRO A 656 19.16 39.61 -39.49
C PRO A 656 20.48 39.19 -38.83
N LEU A 657 21.31 38.48 -39.61
CA LEU A 657 22.61 38.00 -39.16
C LEU A 657 23.61 39.14 -39.14
N SER A 658 24.17 39.40 -37.96
CA SER A 658 25.16 40.47 -37.74
C SER A 658 26.38 40.35 -38.65
N ASN A 659 26.91 41.50 -39.08
CA ASN A 659 28.18 41.60 -39.79
C ASN A 659 29.37 41.97 -38.87
N THR A 660 29.14 42.12 -37.56
CA THR A 660 30.16 42.65 -36.63
C THR A 660 30.35 41.82 -35.38
N PHE A 661 29.37 41.01 -34.97
CA PHE A 661 29.44 40.17 -33.77
C PHE A 661 28.88 38.78 -34.03
N ASN A 662 29.25 37.83 -33.16
CA ASN A 662 28.72 36.47 -33.22
C ASN A 662 27.35 36.38 -32.50
N ILE A 663 26.35 35.80 -33.16
CA ILE A 663 24.97 35.71 -32.64
C ILE A 663 24.78 34.67 -31.52
N LEU A 664 25.83 33.95 -31.12
CA LEU A 664 25.76 32.91 -30.10
C LEU A 664 26.89 33.06 -29.05
N SER A 665 28.12 33.24 -29.52
CA SER A 665 29.30 33.41 -28.68
C SER A 665 29.44 34.87 -28.25
N ARG A 666 29.24 35.12 -26.97
CA ARG A 666 29.47 36.45 -26.36
C ARG A 666 30.91 36.90 -26.60
N ASP A 667 31.11 38.21 -26.71
CA ASP A 667 32.42 38.86 -26.76
C ASP A 667 33.29 38.46 -27.99
N LYS A 668 32.69 37.80 -28.98
CA LYS A 668 33.31 37.47 -30.27
C LYS A 668 32.86 38.45 -31.35
N TYR A 669 33.82 39.25 -31.83
CA TYR A 669 33.61 40.30 -32.82
C TYR A 669 34.40 40.00 -34.11
N TYR A 670 33.97 40.60 -35.21
CA TYR A 670 34.54 40.38 -36.53
C TYR A 670 34.93 41.70 -37.19
N GLU A 671 36.13 41.72 -37.77
CA GLU A 671 36.58 42.87 -38.55
C GLU A 671 36.02 42.87 -39.98
N ASN A 672 35.84 41.68 -40.57
CA ASN A 672 35.32 41.51 -41.92
C ASN A 672 33.82 41.15 -41.90
N PRO A 673 32.94 41.99 -42.50
CA PRO A 673 31.50 41.76 -42.59
C PRO A 673 31.06 40.43 -43.21
N ASP A 674 31.74 39.98 -44.26
CA ASP A 674 31.38 38.75 -44.97
C ASP A 674 31.74 37.52 -44.13
N VAL A 675 32.89 37.58 -43.43
CA VAL A 675 33.31 36.52 -42.49
C VAL A 675 32.34 36.41 -41.32
N ALA A 676 31.86 37.54 -40.80
CA ALA A 676 30.87 37.57 -39.74
C ALA A 676 29.55 36.93 -40.18
N TYR A 677 29.05 37.33 -41.34
CA TYR A 677 27.80 36.78 -41.91
C TYR A 677 27.91 35.27 -42.11
N GLN A 678 28.97 34.78 -42.77
CA GLN A 678 29.15 33.35 -43.01
C GLN A 678 29.28 32.56 -41.70
N ALA A 679 29.99 33.11 -40.70
CA ALA A 679 30.09 32.47 -39.40
C ALA A 679 28.75 32.39 -38.68
N ASN A 680 27.93 33.45 -38.75
CA ASN A 680 26.60 33.49 -38.14
C ASN A 680 25.60 32.60 -38.89
N LEU A 681 25.69 32.52 -40.21
CA LEU A 681 24.88 31.61 -41.04
C LEU A 681 25.16 30.16 -40.65
N ALA A 682 26.44 29.80 -40.49
CA ALA A 682 26.82 28.48 -40.00
C ALA A 682 26.33 28.20 -38.57
N GLN A 683 26.26 29.21 -37.70
CA GLN A 683 25.66 29.06 -36.37
C GLN A 683 24.15 28.80 -36.45
N MET A 684 23.41 29.53 -37.28
CA MET A 684 21.98 29.32 -37.51
C MET A 684 21.71 27.92 -38.04
N ALA A 685 22.40 27.52 -39.10
CA ALA A 685 22.29 26.19 -39.70
C ALA A 685 22.58 25.10 -38.67
N ARG A 686 23.56 25.28 -37.80
CA ARG A 686 23.87 24.34 -36.72
C ARG A 686 22.76 24.25 -35.68
N VAL A 687 22.26 25.38 -35.18
CA VAL A 687 21.22 25.41 -34.13
C VAL A 687 19.89 24.84 -34.66
N TYR A 688 19.52 25.17 -35.89
CA TYR A 688 18.24 24.79 -36.47
C TYR A 688 18.28 23.58 -37.40
N LYS A 689 19.42 22.90 -37.51
CA LYS A 689 19.65 21.76 -38.41
C LYS A 689 18.50 20.74 -38.43
N TYR A 690 17.96 20.39 -37.27
CA TYR A 690 16.89 19.39 -37.14
C TYR A 690 15.48 19.95 -37.33
N PHE A 691 15.33 21.28 -37.37
CA PHE A 691 14.06 21.98 -37.52
C PHE A 691 13.84 22.50 -38.94
N LEU A 692 14.90 22.71 -39.73
CA LEU A 692 14.83 23.16 -41.12
C LEU A 692 13.96 22.27 -42.04
N GLY A 693 13.80 20.99 -41.68
CA GLY A 693 12.95 20.06 -42.41
C GLY A 693 11.47 20.09 -42.04
N LEU A 694 11.07 20.92 -41.07
CA LEU A 694 9.68 21.02 -40.63
C LEU A 694 8.90 21.92 -41.59
N PRO A 695 7.64 21.57 -41.92
CA PRO A 695 6.85 22.27 -42.93
C PRO A 695 6.48 23.71 -42.54
N PHE A 696 6.53 24.01 -41.24
CA PHE A 696 6.18 25.31 -40.68
C PHE A 696 7.42 26.12 -40.28
N PHE A 697 8.63 25.55 -40.39
CA PHE A 697 9.86 26.23 -40.03
C PHE A 697 10.41 27.04 -41.22
N PRO A 698 10.92 28.26 -40.99
CA PRO A 698 11.47 29.11 -42.05
C PRO A 698 12.65 28.49 -42.78
N GLN A 699 12.80 28.85 -44.05
CA GLN A 699 13.87 28.32 -44.90
C GLN A 699 15.18 29.07 -44.63
N GLU A 700 16.32 28.45 -44.96
CA GLU A 700 17.63 29.11 -44.80
C GLU A 700 17.71 30.44 -45.60
N SER A 701 16.96 30.56 -46.70
CA SER A 701 16.88 31.80 -47.49
C SER A 701 16.26 32.97 -46.74
N ASP A 702 15.50 32.71 -45.66
CA ASP A 702 14.90 33.74 -44.81
C ASP A 702 15.95 34.34 -43.83
N TRP A 703 17.15 33.76 -43.75
CA TRP A 703 18.23 34.27 -42.89
C TRP A 703 19.08 35.30 -43.63
N ILE A 704 18.63 36.55 -43.58
CA ILE A 704 19.27 37.63 -44.32
C ILE A 704 20.45 38.25 -43.57
N ASP A 705 21.39 38.75 -44.36
CA ASP A 705 22.50 39.61 -43.91
C ASP A 705 21.96 40.96 -43.37
N MET A 706 22.57 41.50 -42.31
CA MET A 706 22.26 42.83 -41.78
C MET A 706 22.36 43.95 -42.86
N ARG A 707 23.29 43.86 -43.81
CA ARG A 707 23.36 44.78 -44.96
C ARG A 707 22.14 44.67 -45.89
N ALA A 708 21.57 43.48 -46.02
CA ALA A 708 20.34 43.27 -46.79
C ALA A 708 19.12 43.81 -46.03
N PHE A 709 19.08 43.61 -44.72
CA PHE A 709 18.06 44.20 -43.85
C PHE A 709 17.98 45.72 -43.98
N PHE A 710 19.13 46.42 -43.98
CA PHE A 710 19.17 47.87 -44.15
C PHE A 710 18.57 48.37 -45.48
N LYS A 711 18.48 47.51 -46.50
CA LYS A 711 17.90 47.84 -47.81
C LYS A 711 16.41 47.51 -47.91
N ARG A 712 15.81 46.88 -46.90
CA ARG A 712 14.37 46.58 -46.90
C ARG A 712 13.55 47.87 -47.02
N GLN A 713 12.46 47.79 -47.74
CA GLN A 713 11.42 48.82 -47.78
C GLN A 713 10.18 48.27 -47.08
N ASN A 714 9.34 49.19 -46.62
CA ASN A 714 8.11 48.86 -45.90
C ASN A 714 7.06 48.22 -46.80
#